data_AF-A0A1G5AET6-F1
#
_entry.id   AF-A0A1G5AET6-F1
#
_cell.length_a   1.000
_cell.length_b   1.000
_cell.length_c   1.000
_cell.angle_alpha   90.00
_cell.angle_beta   90.00
_cell.angle_gamma   90.00
#
_symmetry.space_group_name_H-M   'P 1'
#
loop_
_entity.id
_entity.type
_entity.pdbx_description
1 polymer ?
#
loop_
_entity_poly.entity_id
_entity_poly.type
_entity_poly.pdbx_seq_one_letter_code
_entity_poly.pdbx_strand_id
1 'polypeptide(L)'
;MRPLLLIILVCTTGFATPGPATPRPATVVAPLDVPDTMEEQVKACVVCHGPENKVGRDGYYPRIAGKPQGYLFNQLRNFRDGKRYYRPMALLLTNVSDQYLLDMAAYFSTLKQPFPSPERTASSPDEIRLALKLVNQGDPARKIPACVECHGKELMGTVPFIPGLLGLPRVYMIAQLGAWQSGGVLRGQTTHCMSEIAKQLTTHETNALAAWLAAQPVPENTGPAAALSVEMVRRCGSIMQQGEGEAVIPKTAAPSGQRQARGAYLAQVGNCIGCHTAQGGRPYAGGRPLSTPFGTFISPNITPDKTTGIGHWNEQDFWKALHDGKSRDGRPLYPAFPYTEYTKITREDSDAIFAHLKALVPVAQNNSPSKIDFPYNFQPLLSLWRAVYFKPGVYQPESAKSKEWNRGAYLVQGLGHCNACHAERNPLGATTGDDALGGGQIMGSNWFAPSLTARMEAGSADWPIEEIAQLLTTGISPRATMSGPMADVVRHGLQYLTREDGRAMAVYLKSLPESAPRAQPGSPPLTEQVQQWFQRGAKIYEKHCQDCHGASGQGAPGIYPPLAGNRGVTMTPPINAIRSVLNGGYPPSTMNNPRPYGMPPFAQALRDDEVALVLSYIRNAWGNRASLVTKAQVDRSREGIH
;
A
#
# COMPACT_ATOMS: atom_id res chain seq x y z
N MET A 1 -38.04 -84.59 -38.48
CA MET A 1 -37.07 -84.64 -37.36
C MET A 1 -35.91 -83.73 -37.73
N ARG A 2 -35.82 -82.54 -37.09
CA ARG A 2 -34.88 -81.47 -37.46
C ARG A 2 -33.53 -81.67 -36.72
N PRO A 3 -32.37 -81.66 -37.40
CA PRO A 3 -31.08 -81.67 -36.74
C PRO A 3 -30.66 -80.24 -36.33
N LEU A 4 -30.13 -80.10 -35.11
CA LEU A 4 -29.55 -78.85 -34.60
C LEU A 4 -28.24 -78.53 -35.33
N LEU A 5 -28.16 -77.34 -35.92
CA LEU A 5 -26.95 -76.75 -36.48
C LEU A 5 -26.32 -75.84 -35.41
N LEU A 6 -25.10 -76.16 -34.97
CA LEU A 6 -24.35 -75.39 -33.98
C LEU A 6 -23.66 -74.19 -34.69
N ILE A 7 -24.15 -72.98 -34.44
CA ILE A 7 -23.54 -71.72 -34.92
C ILE A 7 -22.55 -71.22 -33.86
N ILE A 8 -21.27 -71.16 -34.21
CA ILE A 8 -20.21 -70.54 -33.41
C ILE A 8 -20.31 -69.03 -33.57
N LEU A 9 -20.70 -68.32 -32.51
CA LEU A 9 -20.76 -66.86 -32.46
C LEU A 9 -19.41 -66.31 -31.96
N VAL A 10 -18.67 -65.62 -32.84
CA VAL A 10 -17.45 -64.89 -32.49
C VAL A 10 -17.86 -63.56 -31.85
N CYS A 11 -17.65 -63.41 -30.54
CA CYS A 11 -17.80 -62.14 -29.83
C CYS A 11 -16.62 -61.21 -30.13
N THR A 12 -16.86 -60.16 -30.92
CA THR A 12 -15.97 -59.00 -31.03
C THR A 12 -16.34 -57.98 -29.96
N THR A 13 -15.48 -57.82 -28.96
CA THR A 13 -15.63 -56.78 -27.93
C THR A 13 -15.14 -55.44 -28.48
N GLY A 14 -16.07 -54.59 -28.94
CA GLY A 14 -15.79 -53.20 -29.27
C GLY A 14 -15.60 -52.36 -28.00
N PHE A 15 -14.36 -51.94 -27.74
CA PHE A 15 -14.07 -50.91 -26.74
C PHE A 15 -14.50 -49.54 -27.28
N ALA A 16 -15.61 -48.99 -26.77
CA ALA A 16 -15.98 -47.61 -26.97
C ALA A 16 -15.12 -46.73 -26.05
N THR A 17 -14.23 -45.92 -26.62
CA THR A 17 -13.51 -44.88 -25.89
C THR A 17 -14.47 -43.73 -25.54
N PRO A 18 -14.50 -43.23 -24.28
CA PRO A 18 -15.30 -42.07 -23.95
C PRO A 18 -14.67 -40.84 -24.62
N GLY A 19 -15.43 -40.17 -25.49
CA GLY A 19 -15.01 -38.92 -26.12
C GLY A 19 -14.74 -37.83 -25.07
N PRO A 20 -13.92 -36.81 -25.40
CA PRO A 20 -13.61 -35.73 -24.48
C PRO A 20 -14.89 -35.02 -24.08
N ALA A 21 -15.19 -34.99 -22.78
CA ALA A 21 -16.29 -34.22 -22.23
C ALA A 21 -16.09 -32.75 -22.60
N THR A 22 -17.04 -32.19 -23.34
CA THR A 22 -17.11 -30.75 -23.61
C THR A 22 -17.21 -30.01 -22.28
N PRO A 23 -16.33 -29.03 -22.00
CA PRO A 23 -16.43 -28.26 -20.76
C PRO A 23 -17.77 -27.51 -20.76
N ARG A 24 -18.59 -27.73 -19.72
CA ARG A 24 -19.78 -26.91 -19.47
C ARG A 24 -19.36 -25.44 -19.42
N PRO A 25 -20.04 -24.52 -20.13
CA PRO A 25 -19.78 -23.09 -19.98
C PRO A 25 -20.00 -22.70 -18.52
N ALA A 26 -19.06 -21.94 -17.96
CA ALA A 26 -19.22 -21.37 -16.63
C ALA A 26 -20.50 -20.51 -16.63
N THR A 27 -21.45 -20.83 -15.74
CA THR A 27 -22.62 -19.99 -15.52
C THR A 27 -22.14 -18.60 -15.09
N VAL A 28 -22.41 -17.59 -15.92
CA VAL A 28 -22.09 -16.19 -15.59
C VAL A 28 -23.01 -15.76 -14.46
N VAL A 29 -22.49 -15.78 -13.24
CA VAL A 29 -23.21 -15.29 -12.05
C VAL A 29 -23.18 -13.75 -12.10
N ALA A 30 -24.34 -13.13 -11.90
CA ALA A 30 -24.43 -11.67 -11.88
C ALA A 30 -23.55 -11.08 -10.76
N PRO A 31 -22.93 -9.91 -10.97
CA PRO A 31 -22.20 -9.20 -9.93
C PRO A 31 -23.01 -8.95 -8.66
N LEU A 32 -22.32 -8.77 -7.53
CA LEU A 32 -22.95 -8.27 -6.31
C LEU A 32 -23.40 -6.82 -6.53
N ASP A 33 -24.61 -6.49 -6.06
CA ASP A 33 -25.09 -5.13 -5.93
C ASP A 33 -24.59 -4.57 -4.60
N VAL A 34 -23.80 -3.50 -4.66
CA VAL A 34 -23.09 -2.94 -3.50
C VAL A 34 -23.35 -1.42 -3.45
N PRO A 35 -23.95 -0.91 -2.37
CA PRO A 35 -24.35 0.49 -2.30
C PRO A 35 -23.14 1.41 -2.13
N ASP A 36 -23.14 2.54 -2.84
CA ASP A 36 -22.06 3.54 -2.73
C ASP A 36 -22.17 4.37 -1.45
N THR A 37 -21.67 3.81 -0.35
CA THR A 37 -21.78 4.38 0.99
C THR A 37 -20.46 4.33 1.73
N MET A 38 -20.26 5.27 2.66
CA MET A 38 -19.07 5.27 3.50
C MET A 38 -18.97 4.00 4.36
N GLU A 39 -20.11 3.43 4.79
CA GLU A 39 -20.15 2.18 5.54
C GLU A 39 -19.48 1.03 4.80
N GLU A 40 -19.83 0.86 3.52
CA GLU A 40 -19.28 -0.20 2.69
C GLU A 40 -17.82 0.10 2.28
N GLN A 41 -17.50 1.37 2.00
CA GLN A 41 -16.15 1.84 1.71
C GLN A 41 -15.14 1.52 2.84
N VAL A 42 -15.58 1.64 4.10
CA VAL A 42 -14.75 1.35 5.29
C VAL A 42 -14.96 -0.05 5.87
N LYS A 43 -15.63 -0.96 5.15
CA LYS A 43 -15.92 -2.32 5.63
C LYS A 43 -14.66 -3.10 6.03
N ALA A 44 -13.54 -2.84 5.35
CA ALA A 44 -12.24 -3.40 5.73
C ALA A 44 -11.82 -3.04 7.18
N CYS A 45 -12.22 -1.87 7.68
CA CYS A 45 -11.91 -1.42 9.04
C CYS A 45 -12.69 -2.20 10.09
N VAL A 46 -13.96 -2.54 9.83
CA VAL A 46 -14.83 -3.19 10.83
C VAL A 46 -14.50 -4.66 11.06
N VAL A 47 -13.77 -5.32 10.14
CA VAL A 47 -13.20 -6.66 10.40
C VAL A 47 -12.34 -6.67 11.66
N CYS A 48 -11.56 -5.61 11.88
CA CYS A 48 -10.73 -5.45 13.07
C CYS A 48 -11.42 -4.62 14.17
N HIS A 49 -12.19 -3.59 13.79
CA HIS A 49 -12.71 -2.57 14.72
C HIS A 49 -14.24 -2.60 14.93
N GLY A 50 -14.92 -3.66 14.50
CA GLY A 50 -16.37 -3.84 14.63
C GLY A 50 -16.86 -3.96 16.08
N PRO A 51 -18.19 -4.05 16.27
CA PRO A 51 -18.84 -3.98 17.58
C PRO A 51 -18.67 -5.24 18.44
N GLU A 52 -18.08 -6.31 17.90
CA GLU A 52 -17.94 -7.58 18.60
C GLU A 52 -16.96 -7.46 19.78
N ASN A 53 -17.31 -8.09 20.91
CA ASN A 53 -16.46 -8.11 22.10
C ASN A 53 -15.18 -8.92 21.83
N LYS A 54 -14.11 -8.24 21.42
CA LYS A 54 -12.82 -8.87 21.16
C LYS A 54 -12.08 -9.16 22.47
N VAL A 55 -11.83 -10.44 22.74
CA VAL A 55 -11.11 -10.92 23.92
C VAL A 55 -9.77 -11.56 23.54
N GLY A 56 -8.83 -11.64 24.48
CA GLY A 56 -7.53 -12.31 24.27
C GLY A 56 -6.65 -11.58 23.24
N ARG A 57 -6.13 -12.30 22.24
CA ARG A 57 -5.24 -11.75 21.20
C ARG A 57 -5.89 -10.63 20.37
N ASP A 58 -7.21 -10.68 20.21
CA ASP A 58 -7.98 -9.71 19.44
C ASP A 58 -8.36 -8.46 20.27
N GLY A 59 -8.15 -8.49 21.59
CA GLY A 59 -8.34 -7.35 22.49
C GLY A 59 -7.33 -6.21 22.26
N TYR A 60 -6.40 -6.36 21.32
CA TYR A 60 -5.49 -5.29 20.89
C TYR A 60 -6.16 -4.26 19.97
N TYR A 61 -7.27 -4.61 19.30
CA TYR A 61 -7.95 -3.67 18.39
C TYR A 61 -8.91 -2.76 19.18
N PRO A 62 -8.65 -1.44 19.27
CA PRO A 62 -9.50 -0.55 20.04
C PRO A 62 -10.80 -0.27 19.30
N ARG A 63 -11.86 0.03 20.06
CA ARG A 63 -13.08 0.67 19.55
C ARG A 63 -12.72 2.01 18.88
N ILE A 64 -13.27 2.29 17.70
CA ILE A 64 -13.08 3.58 16.99
C ILE A 64 -14.37 4.39 16.86
N ALA A 65 -15.53 3.73 16.91
CA ALA A 65 -16.85 4.37 16.84
C ALA A 65 -16.98 5.46 17.92
N GLY A 66 -17.61 6.59 17.60
CA GLY A 66 -17.89 7.67 18.55
C GLY A 66 -16.68 8.41 19.12
N LYS A 67 -15.44 8.09 18.68
CA LYS A 67 -14.25 8.86 19.08
C LYS A 67 -14.22 10.20 18.35
N PRO A 68 -13.60 11.25 18.93
CA PRO A 68 -13.53 12.56 18.28
C PRO A 68 -12.92 12.48 16.88
N GLN A 69 -13.55 13.17 15.90
CA GLN A 69 -13.12 13.16 14.50
C GLN A 69 -11.66 13.58 14.33
N GLY A 70 -11.24 14.69 14.96
CA GLY A 70 -9.87 15.19 14.85
C GLY A 70 -8.84 14.19 15.40
N TYR A 71 -9.17 13.49 16.49
CA TYR A 71 -8.36 12.40 17.02
C TYR A 71 -8.21 11.26 16.01
N LEU A 72 -9.34 10.76 15.46
CA LEU A 72 -9.35 9.66 14.50
C LEU A 72 -8.54 10.01 13.24
N PHE A 73 -8.76 11.19 12.67
CA PHE A 73 -8.00 11.68 11.51
C PHE A 73 -6.50 11.69 11.79
N ASN A 74 -6.07 12.25 12.93
CA ASN A 74 -4.66 12.29 13.31
C ASN A 74 -4.08 10.88 13.53
N GLN A 75 -4.82 9.94 14.12
CA GLN A 75 -4.34 8.58 14.26
C GLN A 75 -4.14 7.89 12.91
N LEU A 76 -5.13 7.97 12.02
CA LEU A 76 -5.05 7.37 10.69
C LEU A 76 -3.88 7.97 9.89
N ARG A 77 -3.77 9.31 9.87
CA ARG A 77 -2.66 10.02 9.21
C ARG A 77 -1.31 9.61 9.78
N ASN A 78 -1.19 9.53 11.11
CA ASN A 78 0.06 9.14 11.75
C ASN A 78 0.44 7.70 11.42
N PHE A 79 -0.51 6.76 11.32
CA PHE A 79 -0.24 5.40 10.86
C PHE A 79 0.26 5.37 9.43
N ARG A 80 -0.44 6.03 8.51
CA ARG A 80 -0.07 6.11 7.10
C ARG A 80 1.31 6.74 6.90
N ASP A 81 1.59 7.81 7.63
CA ASP A 81 2.82 8.59 7.49
C ASP A 81 4.00 7.99 8.28
N GLY A 82 3.83 6.80 8.88
CA GLY A 82 4.88 6.11 9.62
C GLY A 82 5.28 6.79 10.94
N LYS A 83 4.58 7.86 11.32
CA LYS A 83 4.74 8.52 12.62
C LYS A 83 4.32 7.54 13.69
N ARG A 84 3.12 6.95 13.59
CA ARG A 84 2.64 5.88 14.46
C ARG A 84 2.86 4.52 13.83
N TYR A 85 3.72 3.68 14.40
CA TYR A 85 4.02 2.39 13.78
C TYR A 85 3.14 1.27 14.34
N TYR A 86 2.16 0.86 13.55
CA TYR A 86 1.55 -0.47 13.62
C TYR A 86 1.36 -0.93 12.18
N ARG A 87 2.17 -1.91 11.80
CA ARG A 87 2.36 -2.28 10.40
C ARG A 87 1.06 -2.54 9.63
N PRO A 88 0.09 -3.33 10.12
CA PRO A 88 -1.14 -3.58 9.37
C PRO A 88 -1.89 -2.28 9.03
N MET A 89 -1.98 -1.34 9.96
CA MET A 89 -2.60 -0.05 9.71
C MET A 89 -1.77 0.85 8.79
N ALA A 90 -0.45 0.86 8.95
CA ALA A 90 0.43 1.63 8.07
C ALA A 90 0.30 1.17 6.61
N LEU A 91 0.30 -0.15 6.36
CA LEU A 91 0.14 -0.72 5.02
C LEU A 91 -1.25 -0.52 4.44
N LEU A 92 -2.30 -0.73 5.26
CA LEU A 92 -3.69 -0.57 4.85
C LEU A 92 -3.93 0.86 4.33
N LEU A 93 -3.41 1.87 5.03
CA LEU A 93 -3.68 3.27 4.74
C LEU A 93 -2.70 3.89 3.73
N THR A 94 -1.66 3.18 3.29
CA THR A 94 -0.57 3.70 2.45
C THR A 94 -1.07 4.54 1.28
N ASN A 95 -2.18 4.15 0.66
CA ASN A 95 -2.70 4.75 -0.57
C ASN A 95 -3.92 5.68 -0.37
N VAL A 96 -4.24 6.01 0.88
CA VAL A 96 -5.41 6.80 1.24
C VAL A 96 -5.06 8.29 1.34
N SER A 97 -5.86 9.15 0.70
CA SER A 97 -5.68 10.61 0.70
C SER A 97 -6.06 11.22 2.06
N ASP A 98 -5.56 12.42 2.37
CA ASP A 98 -5.94 13.14 3.60
C ASP A 98 -7.44 13.41 3.66
N GLN A 99 -8.04 13.82 2.54
CA GLN A 99 -9.47 14.05 2.47
C GLN A 99 -10.26 12.77 2.80
N TYR A 100 -9.86 11.62 2.24
CA TYR A 100 -10.55 10.38 2.53
C TYR A 100 -10.34 9.92 3.99
N LEU A 101 -9.14 10.10 4.57
CA LEU A 101 -8.93 9.87 6.00
C LEU A 101 -9.83 10.74 6.88
N LEU A 102 -10.07 11.99 6.48
CA LEU A 102 -10.97 12.90 7.19
C LEU A 102 -12.43 12.45 7.07
N ASP A 103 -12.85 11.98 5.88
CA ASP A 103 -14.18 11.44 5.65
C ASP A 103 -14.43 10.16 6.48
N MET A 104 -13.45 9.24 6.53
CA MET A 104 -13.48 8.05 7.38
C MET A 104 -13.61 8.44 8.86
N ALA A 105 -12.80 9.41 9.31
CA ALA A 105 -12.84 9.90 10.68
C ALA A 105 -14.19 10.53 11.03
N ALA A 106 -14.78 11.30 10.11
CA ALA A 106 -16.11 11.88 10.27
C ALA A 106 -17.15 10.78 10.48
N TYR A 107 -17.18 9.79 9.59
CA TYR A 107 -18.11 8.67 9.67
C TYR A 107 -18.01 7.94 11.01
N PHE A 108 -16.82 7.44 11.37
CA PHE A 108 -16.65 6.70 12.63
C PHE A 108 -16.98 7.54 13.87
N SER A 109 -16.74 8.86 13.84
CA SER A 109 -17.09 9.74 14.95
C SER A 109 -18.60 9.85 15.22
N THR A 110 -19.43 9.62 14.20
CA THR A 110 -20.90 9.67 14.33
C THR A 110 -21.52 8.35 14.78
N LEU A 111 -20.78 7.24 14.75
CA LEU A 111 -21.31 5.93 15.09
C LEU A 111 -21.61 5.80 16.59
N LYS A 112 -22.84 5.41 16.90
CA LYS A 112 -23.32 5.13 18.27
C LYS A 112 -23.34 3.63 18.53
N GLN A 113 -22.15 3.03 18.64
CA GLN A 113 -22.03 1.61 19.01
C GLN A 113 -21.98 1.44 20.53
N PRO A 114 -22.61 0.37 21.08
CA PRO A 114 -22.51 0.03 22.49
C PRO A 114 -21.06 -0.08 22.96
N PHE A 115 -20.83 0.24 24.24
CA PHE A 115 -19.54 0.01 24.86
C PHE A 115 -19.41 -1.45 25.32
N PRO A 116 -18.20 -2.03 25.27
CA PRO A 116 -17.97 -3.35 25.83
C PRO A 116 -18.25 -3.34 27.33
N SER A 117 -18.69 -4.48 27.86
CA SER A 117 -18.83 -4.65 29.30
C SER A 117 -17.49 -4.46 30.01
N PRO A 118 -17.46 -3.89 31.23
CA PRO A 118 -16.22 -3.69 31.98
C PRO A 118 -15.44 -4.98 32.18
N GLU A 119 -14.12 -4.91 32.03
CA GLU A 119 -13.24 -6.06 32.27
C GLU A 119 -13.22 -6.41 33.76
N ARG A 120 -13.22 -7.71 34.08
CA ARG A 120 -13.00 -8.17 35.44
C ARG A 120 -11.50 -8.16 35.75
N THR A 121 -11.04 -7.19 36.54
CA THR A 121 -9.64 -7.11 36.98
C THR A 121 -9.52 -7.29 38.48
N ALA A 122 -8.64 -8.20 38.92
CA ALA A 122 -8.25 -8.32 40.32
C ALA A 122 -7.21 -7.23 40.64
N SER A 123 -7.65 -6.07 41.10
CA SER A 123 -6.79 -4.98 41.58
C SER A 123 -6.84 -4.91 43.09
N SER A 124 -5.69 -4.77 43.73
CA SER A 124 -5.57 -4.54 45.17
C SER A 124 -6.13 -3.17 45.56
N PRO A 125 -6.53 -2.97 46.83
CA PRO A 125 -6.96 -1.65 47.33
C PRO A 125 -5.90 -0.55 47.11
N ASP A 126 -4.62 -0.90 47.17
CA ASP A 126 -3.50 0.03 46.95
C ASP A 126 -3.40 0.46 45.49
N GLU A 127 -3.54 -0.47 44.55
CA GLU A 127 -3.57 -0.16 43.11
C GLU A 127 -4.76 0.72 42.75
N ILE A 128 -5.94 0.47 43.34
CA ILE A 128 -7.13 1.30 43.13
C ILE A 128 -6.90 2.73 43.65
N ARG A 129 -6.35 2.87 44.86
CA ARG A 129 -6.02 4.19 45.43
C ARG A 129 -5.00 4.94 44.57
N LEU A 130 -3.98 4.24 44.08
CA LEU A 130 -2.96 4.79 43.20
C LEU A 130 -3.57 5.27 41.87
N ALA A 131 -4.40 4.45 41.24
CA ALA A 131 -5.09 4.81 40.01
C ALA A 131 -5.99 6.04 40.20
N LEU A 132 -6.81 6.06 41.27
CA LEU A 132 -7.70 7.18 41.59
C LEU A 132 -6.92 8.48 41.82
N LYS A 133 -5.76 8.42 42.51
CA LYS A 133 -4.89 9.59 42.70
C LYS A 133 -4.42 10.13 41.37
N LEU A 134 -3.83 9.29 40.52
CA LEU A 134 -3.29 9.72 39.22
C LEU A 134 -4.38 10.21 38.27
N VAL A 135 -5.55 9.58 38.28
CA VAL A 135 -6.70 9.97 37.43
C VAL A 135 -7.26 11.33 37.82
N ASN A 136 -7.47 11.57 39.13
CA ASN A 136 -8.21 12.75 39.60
C ASN A 136 -7.31 13.91 40.03
N GLN A 137 -6.06 13.64 40.42
CA GLN A 137 -5.15 14.63 41.01
C GLN A 137 -3.79 14.68 40.30
N GLY A 138 -3.41 13.60 39.60
CA GLY A 138 -2.09 13.48 39.00
C GLY A 138 -0.97 13.41 40.04
N ASP A 139 0.21 13.91 39.67
CA ASP A 139 1.36 14.09 40.53
C ASP A 139 2.13 15.36 40.10
N PRO A 140 1.82 16.53 40.68
CA PRO A 140 2.45 17.80 40.32
C PRO A 140 3.97 17.80 40.54
N ALA A 141 4.48 17.07 41.53
CA ALA A 141 5.91 16.97 41.83
C ALA A 141 6.65 16.30 40.66
N ARG A 142 6.04 15.29 40.05
CA ARG A 142 6.49 14.64 38.82
C ARG A 142 5.87 15.26 37.56
N LYS A 143 5.31 16.47 37.63
CA LYS A 143 4.68 17.15 36.47
C LYS A 143 3.64 16.29 35.72
N ILE A 144 3.03 15.31 36.37
CA ILE A 144 1.97 14.45 35.82
C ILE A 144 0.64 15.18 36.07
N PRO A 145 -0.06 15.71 35.05
CA PRO A 145 -1.40 16.24 35.23
C PRO A 145 -2.39 15.13 35.57
N ALA A 146 -3.52 15.49 36.17
CA ALA A 146 -4.62 14.55 36.36
C ALA A 146 -5.19 14.13 35.00
N CYS A 147 -5.50 12.84 34.81
CA CYS A 147 -6.04 12.35 33.54
C CYS A 147 -7.33 13.08 33.12
N VAL A 148 -8.20 13.40 34.10
CA VAL A 148 -9.49 14.09 33.88
C VAL A 148 -9.36 15.51 33.33
N GLU A 149 -8.20 16.18 33.53
CA GLU A 149 -7.97 17.53 33.00
C GLU A 149 -7.89 17.54 31.47
N CYS A 150 -7.49 16.42 30.87
CA CYS A 150 -7.37 16.25 29.42
C CYS A 150 -8.52 15.42 28.87
N HIS A 151 -8.76 14.27 29.46
CA HIS A 151 -9.70 13.26 28.95
C HIS A 151 -11.16 13.52 29.37
N GLY A 152 -11.43 14.69 29.97
CA GLY A 152 -12.73 15.08 30.47
C GLY A 152 -13.03 14.46 31.84
N LYS A 153 -13.94 15.08 32.58
CA LYS A 153 -14.34 14.65 33.93
C LYS A 153 -14.84 13.19 33.96
N GLU A 154 -15.53 12.79 32.90
CA GLU A 154 -16.06 11.43 32.74
C GLU A 154 -15.11 10.50 31.98
N LEU A 155 -13.90 10.98 31.63
CA LEU A 155 -12.89 10.23 30.89
C LEU A 155 -13.35 9.76 29.49
N MET A 156 -14.35 10.42 28.92
CA MET A 156 -14.91 10.15 27.58
C MET A 156 -14.21 10.90 26.45
N GLY A 157 -13.18 11.69 26.77
CA GLY A 157 -12.38 12.46 25.85
C GLY A 157 -12.82 13.92 25.79
N THR A 158 -12.10 14.70 24.99
CA THR A 158 -12.37 16.13 24.77
C THR A 158 -12.17 16.45 23.30
N VAL A 159 -13.17 17.06 22.67
CA VAL A 159 -13.07 17.41 21.24
C VAL A 159 -12.03 18.52 21.00
N PRO A 160 -11.40 18.55 19.81
CA PRO A 160 -11.53 17.57 18.73
C PRO A 160 -10.47 16.46 18.77
N PHE A 161 -9.48 16.51 19.67
CA PHE A 161 -8.25 15.72 19.55
C PHE A 161 -7.97 14.73 20.70
N ILE A 162 -8.69 14.78 21.83
CA ILE A 162 -8.38 13.94 22.98
C ILE A 162 -9.36 12.76 23.06
N PRO A 163 -8.87 11.51 23.03
CA PRO A 163 -9.74 10.34 23.05
C PRO A 163 -10.29 10.07 24.45
N GLY A 164 -11.44 9.40 24.53
CA GLY A 164 -11.89 8.76 25.77
C GLY A 164 -11.02 7.56 26.16
N LEU A 165 -10.89 7.36 27.47
CA LEU A 165 -10.13 6.28 28.11
C LEU A 165 -11.02 5.11 28.53
N LEU A 166 -12.30 5.36 28.85
CA LEU A 166 -13.23 4.29 29.24
C LEU A 166 -13.65 3.43 28.02
N GLY A 167 -13.94 2.16 28.28
CA GLY A 167 -14.28 1.17 27.25
C GLY A 167 -13.11 0.77 26.35
N LEU A 168 -11.87 1.14 26.72
CA LEU A 168 -10.66 0.63 26.07
C LEU A 168 -10.18 -0.65 26.76
N PRO A 169 -9.68 -1.65 26.00
CA PRO A 169 -9.13 -2.87 26.59
C PRO A 169 -7.89 -2.61 27.43
N ARG A 170 -7.72 -3.34 28.53
CA ARG A 170 -6.54 -3.23 29.42
C ARG A 170 -5.23 -3.41 28.67
N VAL A 171 -5.16 -4.45 27.83
CA VAL A 171 -3.97 -4.79 27.04
C VAL A 171 -3.62 -3.67 26.06
N TYR A 172 -4.63 -3.04 25.44
CA TYR A 172 -4.43 -1.90 24.56
C TYR A 172 -3.81 -0.71 25.32
N MET A 173 -4.35 -0.36 26.48
CA MET A 173 -3.86 0.77 27.28
C MET A 173 -2.41 0.57 27.75
N ILE A 174 -2.08 -0.62 28.24
CA ILE A 174 -0.70 -0.99 28.62
C ILE A 174 0.23 -0.85 27.42
N ALA A 175 -0.17 -1.38 26.26
CA ALA A 175 0.63 -1.30 25.04
C ALA A 175 0.87 0.16 24.61
N GLN A 176 -0.13 1.04 24.69
CA GLN A 176 0.05 2.46 24.34
C GLN A 176 0.97 3.19 25.32
N LEU A 177 0.75 3.04 26.64
CA LEU A 177 1.56 3.67 27.67
C LEU A 177 3.02 3.19 27.63
N GLY A 178 3.23 1.87 27.52
CA GLY A 178 4.57 1.28 27.39
C GLY A 178 5.29 1.70 26.11
N ALA A 179 4.57 1.80 24.98
CA ALA A 179 5.15 2.29 23.75
C ALA A 179 5.52 3.79 23.84
N TRP A 180 4.78 4.60 24.59
CA TRP A 180 5.15 6.01 24.82
C TRP A 180 6.34 6.17 25.76
N GLN A 181 6.46 5.32 26.79
CA GLN A 181 7.60 5.25 27.71
C GLN A 181 8.91 4.95 26.97
N SER A 182 8.87 3.98 26.06
CA SER A 182 10.02 3.55 25.26
C SER A 182 10.31 4.46 24.05
N GLY A 183 9.52 5.52 23.83
CA GLY A 183 9.65 6.40 22.66
C GLY A 183 9.17 5.78 21.33
N GLY A 184 8.55 4.60 21.38
CA GLY A 184 8.22 3.77 20.22
C GLY A 184 6.93 4.10 19.47
N VAL A 185 5.99 4.88 20.05
CA VAL A 185 4.73 5.22 19.35
C VAL A 185 4.95 6.23 18.23
N LEU A 186 5.89 7.17 18.34
CA LEU A 186 6.05 8.28 17.38
C LEU A 186 7.50 8.42 16.92
N ARG A 187 7.88 7.76 15.82
CA ARG A 187 9.24 7.88 15.26
C ARG A 187 9.46 9.29 14.73
N GLY A 188 10.49 9.99 15.24
CA GLY A 188 11.03 11.20 14.62
C GLY A 188 10.25 12.51 14.81
N GLN A 189 9.28 12.59 15.74
CA GLN A 189 8.67 13.87 16.13
C GLN A 189 8.97 14.25 17.58
N THR A 190 9.18 15.55 17.77
CA THR A 190 9.38 16.25 19.04
C THR A 190 8.12 16.18 19.91
N THR A 191 8.29 15.78 21.18
CA THR A 191 7.41 16.07 22.35
C THR A 191 5.90 16.07 22.10
N HIS A 192 5.28 14.89 22.25
CA HIS A 192 3.82 14.74 22.39
C HIS A 192 3.47 14.61 23.88
N CYS A 193 2.44 15.34 24.35
CA CYS A 193 2.10 15.40 25.78
C CYS A 193 1.98 14.02 26.46
N MET A 194 1.36 13.05 25.80
CA MET A 194 1.25 11.69 26.37
C MET A 194 2.59 10.96 26.46
N SER A 195 3.56 11.23 25.57
CA SER A 195 4.91 10.67 25.72
C SER A 195 5.63 11.25 26.93
N GLU A 196 5.51 12.56 27.16
CA GLU A 196 6.11 13.22 28.32
C GLU A 196 5.46 12.79 29.64
N ILE A 197 4.15 12.53 29.64
CA ILE A 197 3.44 11.98 30.81
C ILE A 197 3.84 10.53 31.03
N ALA A 198 3.79 9.68 30.00
CA ALA A 198 4.02 8.25 30.13
C ALA A 198 5.44 7.94 30.60
N LYS A 199 6.46 8.67 30.14
CA LYS A 199 7.86 8.54 30.60
C LYS A 199 8.03 8.76 32.11
N GLN A 200 7.10 9.46 32.76
CA GLN A 200 7.15 9.75 34.20
C GLN A 200 6.34 8.75 35.03
N LEU A 201 5.51 7.93 34.38
CA LEU A 201 4.80 6.82 35.01
C LEU A 201 5.72 5.61 35.15
N THR A 202 5.61 4.92 36.28
CA THR A 202 6.25 3.61 36.49
C THR A 202 5.43 2.48 35.85
N THR A 203 6.04 1.31 35.64
CA THR A 203 5.32 0.12 35.14
C THR A 203 4.16 -0.27 36.06
N HIS A 204 4.35 -0.16 37.38
CA HIS A 204 3.30 -0.43 38.36
C HIS A 204 2.11 0.53 38.22
N GLU A 205 2.38 1.84 38.10
CA GLU A 205 1.35 2.85 37.87
C GLU A 205 0.61 2.64 36.55
N THR A 206 1.33 2.35 35.46
CA THR A 206 0.73 2.02 34.16
C THR A 206 -0.22 0.82 34.25
N ASN A 207 0.19 -0.24 34.95
CA ASN A 207 -0.63 -1.43 35.15
C ASN A 207 -1.87 -1.14 36.01
N ALA A 208 -1.71 -0.38 37.10
CA ALA A 208 -2.81 0.01 37.99
C ALA A 208 -3.84 0.89 37.26
N LEU A 209 -3.38 1.90 36.52
CA LEU A 209 -4.23 2.76 35.69
C LEU A 209 -5.01 1.95 34.65
N ALA A 210 -4.33 1.11 33.88
CA ALA A 210 -4.96 0.32 32.84
C ALA A 210 -5.96 -0.70 33.40
N ALA A 211 -5.66 -1.34 34.54
CA ALA A 211 -6.58 -2.26 35.20
C ALA A 211 -7.82 -1.51 35.71
N TRP A 212 -7.64 -0.40 36.41
CA TRP A 212 -8.74 0.38 36.95
C TRP A 212 -9.65 0.95 35.85
N LEU A 213 -9.08 1.56 34.80
CA LEU A 213 -9.84 2.15 33.67
C LEU A 213 -10.66 1.11 32.90
N ALA A 214 -10.10 -0.08 32.65
CA ALA A 214 -10.77 -1.15 31.92
C ALA A 214 -11.95 -1.76 32.71
N ALA A 215 -11.91 -1.66 34.04
CA ALA A 215 -12.94 -2.14 34.94
C ALA A 215 -14.06 -1.11 35.23
N GLN A 216 -13.96 0.11 34.71
CA GLN A 216 -15.00 1.12 34.92
C GLN A 216 -16.16 0.95 33.91
N PRO A 217 -17.42 1.13 34.35
CA PRO A 217 -18.55 1.26 33.44
C PRO A 217 -18.43 2.56 32.64
N VAL A 218 -18.92 2.53 31.41
CA VAL A 218 -19.09 3.74 30.61
C VAL A 218 -20.46 4.34 30.95
N PRO A 219 -20.55 5.60 31.40
CA PRO A 219 -21.85 6.21 31.71
C PRO A 219 -22.75 6.27 30.48
N GLU A 220 -24.06 6.12 30.69
CA GLU A 220 -25.04 6.21 29.59
C GLU A 220 -25.14 7.65 29.08
N ASN A 221 -25.27 7.81 27.75
CA ASN A 221 -25.47 9.10 27.07
C ASN A 221 -24.32 10.13 27.20
N THR A 222 -23.14 9.74 27.68
CA THR A 222 -21.98 10.64 27.80
C THR A 222 -21.09 10.59 26.56
N GLY A 223 -20.81 11.77 26.00
CA GLY A 223 -19.90 11.99 24.87
C GLY A 223 -18.62 12.75 25.29
N PRO A 224 -17.70 13.01 24.36
CA PRO A 224 -16.51 13.79 24.66
C PRO A 224 -16.89 15.23 25.08
N ALA A 225 -16.14 15.79 26.03
CA ALA A 225 -16.30 17.18 26.47
C ALA A 225 -16.07 18.18 25.33
N ALA A 226 -16.75 19.33 25.38
CA ALA A 226 -16.78 20.30 24.28
C ALA A 226 -15.48 21.09 24.06
N ALA A 227 -14.66 21.29 25.09
CA ALA A 227 -13.40 22.02 24.97
C ALA A 227 -12.43 21.69 26.11
N LEU A 228 -11.14 21.85 25.83
CA LEU A 228 -10.07 21.86 26.82
C LEU A 228 -10.05 23.19 27.60
N SER A 229 -9.51 23.17 28.81
CA SER A 229 -9.19 24.42 29.53
C SER A 229 -8.09 25.20 28.81
N VAL A 230 -8.12 26.54 28.91
CA VAL A 230 -7.13 27.43 28.28
C VAL A 230 -5.69 27.08 28.68
N GLU A 231 -5.49 26.72 29.96
CA GLU A 231 -4.20 26.29 30.47
C GLU A 231 -3.71 25.00 29.81
N MET A 232 -4.61 24.03 29.59
CA MET A 232 -4.27 22.77 28.95
C MET A 232 -4.04 22.93 27.43
N VAL A 233 -4.82 23.80 26.77
CA VAL A 233 -4.57 24.20 25.37
C VAL A 233 -3.17 24.81 25.22
N ARG A 234 -2.73 25.66 26.16
CA ARG A 234 -1.38 26.24 26.13
C ARG A 234 -0.28 25.18 26.37
N ARG A 235 -0.52 24.22 27.27
CA ARG A 235 0.45 23.16 27.61
C ARG A 235 0.60 22.11 26.50
N CYS A 236 -0.47 21.87 25.74
CA CYS A 236 -0.53 20.84 24.70
C CYS A 236 -0.89 21.39 23.32
N GLY A 237 -0.73 22.70 23.10
CA GLY A 237 -1.12 23.39 21.86
C GLY A 237 -0.41 22.87 20.63
N SER A 238 0.78 22.26 20.77
CA SER A 238 1.47 21.56 19.69
C SER A 238 0.68 20.37 19.14
N ILE A 239 -0.17 19.71 19.94
CA ILE A 239 -1.08 18.64 19.49
C ILE A 239 -2.22 19.23 18.63
N MET A 240 -2.66 20.46 18.94
CA MET A 240 -3.73 21.15 18.21
C MET A 240 -3.21 21.83 16.94
N GLN A 241 -2.03 22.45 17.00
CA GLN A 241 -1.37 23.10 15.86
C GLN A 241 -0.85 22.12 14.82
N GLN A 242 -0.70 20.82 15.11
CA GLN A 242 -0.38 19.82 14.07
C GLN A 242 -1.55 19.52 13.11
N GLY A 243 -2.75 20.07 13.37
CA GLY A 243 -3.86 20.16 12.43
C GLY A 243 -3.85 21.45 11.58
N GLU A 244 -3.16 22.49 12.04
CA GLU A 244 -2.99 23.79 11.36
C GLU A 244 -1.56 24.05 10.88
N GLY A 245 -0.67 23.07 11.04
CA GLY A 245 0.43 22.86 10.13
C GLY A 245 -0.20 22.38 8.85
N GLU A 246 -0.81 23.33 8.15
CA GLU A 246 -1.13 23.33 6.74
C GLU A 246 -0.33 22.19 6.12
N ALA A 247 -1.03 21.20 5.56
CA ALA A 247 -0.50 20.55 4.39
C ALA A 247 -0.34 21.66 3.34
N VAL A 248 0.62 22.57 3.56
CA VAL A 248 1.40 23.09 2.50
C VAL A 248 2.10 21.82 1.98
N ILE A 249 1.41 21.08 1.12
CA ILE A 249 1.89 21.03 -0.26
C ILE A 249 2.27 22.48 -0.47
N PRO A 250 3.56 22.87 -0.40
CA PRO A 250 3.94 24.25 -0.63
C PRO A 250 3.05 24.65 -1.78
N LYS A 251 2.22 25.69 -1.61
CA LYS A 251 1.63 26.34 -2.77
C LYS A 251 2.88 26.79 -3.49
N THR A 252 3.44 25.89 -4.29
CA THR A 252 4.49 26.13 -5.24
C THR A 252 3.86 27.25 -5.99
N ALA A 253 4.43 28.45 -5.80
CA ALA A 253 3.92 29.64 -6.46
C ALA A 253 3.63 29.20 -7.89
N ALA A 254 2.38 29.43 -8.34
CA ALA A 254 1.91 28.92 -9.62
C ALA A 254 3.01 29.17 -10.65
N PRO A 255 3.44 28.14 -11.41
CA PRO A 255 4.68 28.22 -12.17
C PRO A 255 4.76 29.53 -12.96
N SER A 256 5.77 30.34 -12.68
CA SER A 256 5.92 31.65 -13.31
C SER A 256 6.59 31.46 -14.68
N GLY A 257 5.81 30.95 -15.64
CA GLY A 257 6.24 30.75 -17.03
C GLY A 257 5.99 29.33 -17.56
N GLN A 258 5.81 29.23 -18.87
CA GLN A 258 5.46 27.99 -19.58
C GLN A 258 6.47 26.85 -19.35
N ARG A 259 7.77 27.17 -19.30
CA ARG A 259 8.84 26.19 -19.03
C ARG A 259 8.75 25.59 -17.63
N GLN A 260 8.50 26.40 -16.60
CA GLN A 260 8.35 25.91 -15.24
C GLN A 260 7.06 25.10 -15.07
N ALA A 261 5.96 25.49 -15.74
CA ALA A 261 4.71 24.74 -15.74
C ALA A 261 4.89 23.35 -16.37
N ARG A 262 5.58 23.29 -17.51
CA ARG A 262 5.98 22.03 -18.15
C ARG A 262 6.85 21.19 -17.22
N GLY A 263 7.83 21.80 -16.57
CA GLY A 263 8.69 21.13 -15.59
C GLY A 263 7.93 20.54 -14.41
N ALA A 264 6.97 21.27 -13.86
CA ALA A 264 6.11 20.82 -12.77
C ALA A 264 5.30 19.60 -13.19
N TYR A 265 4.68 19.66 -14.37
CA TYR A 265 3.93 18.56 -14.95
C TYR A 265 4.81 17.31 -15.13
N LEU A 266 5.98 17.46 -15.77
CA LEU A 266 6.89 16.35 -16.04
C LEU A 266 7.50 15.73 -14.77
N ALA A 267 7.85 16.56 -13.78
CA ALA A 267 8.33 16.09 -12.48
C ALA A 267 7.23 15.31 -11.71
N GLN A 268 5.97 15.70 -11.89
CA GLN A 268 4.82 15.02 -11.31
C GLN A 268 4.58 13.67 -12.01
N VAL A 269 4.42 13.65 -13.34
CA VAL A 269 4.10 12.41 -14.07
C VAL A 269 5.27 11.43 -14.14
N GLY A 270 6.51 11.92 -14.07
CA GLY A 270 7.71 11.10 -13.84
C GLY A 270 7.91 10.68 -12.39
N ASN A 271 6.94 10.96 -11.50
CA ASN A 271 6.89 10.52 -10.11
C ASN A 271 8.15 10.86 -9.28
N CYS A 272 8.79 12.00 -9.55
CA CYS A 272 9.98 12.43 -8.81
C CYS A 272 9.69 12.56 -7.31
N ILE A 273 8.49 13.06 -6.96
CA ILE A 273 8.05 13.22 -5.57
C ILE A 273 7.94 11.88 -4.84
N GLY A 274 7.51 10.80 -5.51
CA GLY A 274 7.37 9.48 -4.92
C GLY A 274 8.71 8.91 -4.47
N CYS A 275 9.77 9.09 -5.27
CA CYS A 275 11.11 8.63 -4.91
C CYS A 275 11.84 9.58 -3.95
N HIS A 276 11.72 10.89 -4.15
CA HIS A 276 12.46 11.90 -3.39
C HIS A 276 11.72 12.44 -2.17
N THR A 277 10.81 11.67 -1.58
CA THR A 277 10.12 12.04 -0.33
C THR A 277 10.07 10.83 0.59
N ALA A 278 10.65 10.93 1.78
CA ALA A 278 10.49 9.92 2.83
C ALA A 278 9.01 9.81 3.28
N GLN A 279 8.62 8.66 3.82
CA GLN A 279 7.28 8.48 4.41
C GLN A 279 7.04 9.52 5.52
N GLY A 280 6.00 10.35 5.38
CA GLY A 280 5.73 11.46 6.30
C GLY A 280 6.74 12.61 6.27
N GLY A 281 7.69 12.60 5.32
CA GLY A 281 8.75 13.58 5.15
C GLY A 281 8.33 14.82 4.35
N ARG A 282 9.24 15.80 4.25
CA ARG A 282 9.02 17.00 3.45
C ARG A 282 9.14 16.68 1.95
N PRO A 283 8.25 17.20 1.09
CA PRO A 283 8.30 16.94 -0.35
C PRO A 283 9.67 17.22 -0.96
N TYR A 284 10.16 16.31 -1.81
CA TYR A 284 11.44 16.41 -2.54
C TYR A 284 12.72 16.44 -1.70
N ALA A 285 12.61 16.36 -0.36
CA ALA A 285 13.74 16.44 0.55
C ALA A 285 14.57 15.13 0.65
N GLY A 286 14.17 14.08 -0.05
CA GLY A 286 14.82 12.77 -0.05
C GLY A 286 14.54 11.97 1.21
N GLY A 287 15.43 11.02 1.51
CA GLY A 287 15.40 10.19 2.71
C GLY A 287 14.56 8.92 2.59
N ARG A 288 13.99 8.62 1.42
CA ARG A 288 13.25 7.36 1.19
C ARG A 288 14.25 6.22 1.00
N PRO A 289 14.17 5.14 1.81
CA PRO A 289 15.00 3.96 1.58
C PRO A 289 14.43 3.10 0.45
N LEU A 290 15.33 2.63 -0.40
CA LEU A 290 15.10 1.58 -1.39
C LEU A 290 16.04 0.42 -1.06
N SER A 291 15.51 -0.57 -0.36
CA SER A 291 16.21 -1.82 -0.07
C SER A 291 16.30 -2.65 -1.35
N THR A 292 17.47 -3.19 -1.65
CA THR A 292 17.73 -4.06 -2.80
C THR A 292 18.68 -5.19 -2.40
N PRO A 293 18.84 -6.26 -3.21
CA PRO A 293 19.89 -7.25 -3.00
C PRO A 293 21.33 -6.70 -3.04
N PHE A 294 21.53 -5.46 -3.48
CA PHE A 294 22.85 -4.81 -3.59
C PHE A 294 23.13 -3.84 -2.42
N GLY A 295 22.19 -3.72 -1.49
CA GLY A 295 22.22 -2.77 -0.39
C GLY A 295 21.00 -1.84 -0.37
N THR A 296 21.02 -0.88 0.56
CA THR A 296 19.96 0.11 0.76
C THR A 296 20.38 1.46 0.19
N PHE A 297 19.67 1.89 -0.85
CA PHE A 297 19.83 3.23 -1.42
C PHE A 297 18.92 4.23 -0.70
N ILE A 298 19.44 5.39 -0.34
CA ILE A 298 18.65 6.48 0.23
C ILE A 298 18.49 7.57 -0.84
N SER A 299 17.25 7.97 -1.12
CA SER A 299 16.99 9.01 -2.10
C SER A 299 17.57 10.36 -1.66
N PRO A 300 18.24 11.11 -2.54
CA PRO A 300 18.84 12.39 -2.19
C PRO A 300 17.77 13.50 -2.12
N ASN A 301 18.13 14.60 -1.46
CA ASN A 301 17.34 15.82 -1.48
C ASN A 301 17.51 16.52 -2.84
N ILE A 302 16.41 16.81 -3.53
CA ILE A 302 16.42 17.50 -4.84
C ILE A 302 15.73 18.87 -4.78
N THR A 303 15.54 19.41 -3.59
CA THR A 303 15.15 20.82 -3.40
C THR A 303 16.34 21.75 -3.71
N PRO A 304 16.12 23.06 -3.93
CA PRO A 304 17.20 24.00 -4.24
C PRO A 304 18.06 24.39 -3.03
N ASP A 305 17.96 23.65 -1.91
CA ASP A 305 18.83 23.83 -0.77
C ASP A 305 20.31 23.74 -1.18
N LYS A 306 21.11 24.71 -0.76
CA LYS A 306 22.51 24.85 -1.17
C LYS A 306 23.42 23.83 -0.48
N THR A 307 23.07 23.43 0.73
CA THR A 307 23.89 22.55 1.57
C THR A 307 23.63 21.07 1.34
N THR A 308 22.36 20.69 1.23
CA THR A 308 21.92 19.29 1.22
C THR A 308 21.21 18.90 -0.07
N GLY A 309 20.77 19.88 -0.87
CA GLY A 309 20.01 19.68 -2.11
C GLY A 309 20.80 19.97 -3.40
N ILE A 310 20.07 20.28 -4.48
CA ILE A 310 20.63 20.61 -5.80
C ILE A 310 20.91 22.12 -5.97
N GLY A 311 21.04 22.86 -4.87
CA GLY A 311 21.21 24.31 -4.88
C GLY A 311 22.39 24.82 -5.75
N HIS A 312 23.46 24.04 -5.83
CA HIS A 312 24.67 24.35 -6.62
C HIS A 312 24.80 23.60 -7.95
N TRP A 313 23.74 22.92 -8.39
CA TRP A 313 23.71 22.28 -9.70
C TRP A 313 23.32 23.30 -10.77
N ASN A 314 23.74 23.07 -12.01
CA ASN A 314 23.24 23.77 -13.21
C ASN A 314 22.48 22.79 -14.14
N GLU A 315 21.91 23.31 -15.22
CA GLU A 315 21.17 22.52 -16.22
C GLU A 315 22.01 21.39 -16.82
N GLN A 316 23.29 21.64 -17.10
CA GLN A 316 24.19 20.64 -17.66
C GLN A 316 24.49 19.50 -16.66
N ASP A 317 24.63 19.81 -15.37
CA ASP A 317 24.81 18.80 -14.33
C ASP A 317 23.57 17.92 -14.20
N PHE A 318 22.38 18.54 -14.22
CA PHE A 318 21.11 17.83 -14.16
C PHE A 318 20.88 16.97 -15.40
N TRP A 319 21.19 17.49 -16.60
CA TRP A 319 21.18 16.73 -17.84
C TRP A 319 22.12 15.52 -17.77
N LYS A 320 23.37 15.69 -17.32
CA LYS A 320 24.30 14.56 -17.15
C LYS A 320 23.80 13.51 -16.15
N ALA A 321 23.11 13.94 -15.09
CA ALA A 321 22.51 12.99 -14.16
C ALA A 321 21.41 12.16 -14.82
N LEU A 322 20.41 12.80 -15.42
CA LEU A 322 19.31 12.08 -16.07
C LEU A 322 19.75 11.30 -17.31
N HIS A 323 20.58 11.92 -18.16
CA HIS A 323 20.90 11.41 -19.48
C HIS A 323 22.08 10.44 -19.48
N ASP A 324 23.10 10.71 -18.67
CA ASP A 324 24.32 9.91 -18.62
C ASP A 324 24.44 9.10 -17.32
N GLY A 325 23.61 9.33 -16.31
CA GLY A 325 23.78 8.72 -14.99
C GLY A 325 25.08 9.16 -14.30
N LYS A 326 25.45 10.44 -14.42
CA LYS A 326 26.64 11.02 -13.78
C LYS A 326 26.23 12.12 -12.80
N SER A 327 26.73 12.08 -11.57
CA SER A 327 26.51 13.15 -10.61
C SER A 327 27.28 14.42 -10.98
N ARG A 328 27.01 15.52 -10.29
CA ARG A 328 27.70 16.81 -10.47
C ARG A 328 29.22 16.69 -10.30
N ASP A 329 29.68 15.85 -9.39
CA ASP A 329 31.11 15.58 -9.14
C ASP A 329 31.73 14.62 -10.18
N GLY A 330 30.96 14.18 -11.18
CA GLY A 330 31.39 13.26 -12.23
C GLY A 330 31.28 11.78 -11.88
N ARG A 331 30.96 11.42 -10.63
CA ARG A 331 30.84 10.00 -10.23
C ARG A 331 29.66 9.32 -10.93
N PRO A 332 29.81 8.05 -11.35
CA PRO A 332 28.70 7.25 -11.81
C PRO A 332 27.60 7.13 -10.75
N LEU A 333 26.36 7.33 -11.17
CA LEU A 333 25.17 7.05 -10.38
C LEU A 333 24.80 5.57 -10.55
N TYR A 334 24.25 4.98 -9.49
CA TYR A 334 23.70 3.63 -9.53
C TYR A 334 22.35 3.62 -10.26
N PRO A 335 22.02 2.55 -11.03
CA PRO A 335 20.78 2.45 -11.81
C PRO A 335 19.51 2.35 -10.94
N ALA A 336 19.65 2.32 -9.60
CA ALA A 336 18.55 2.61 -8.68
C ALA A 336 17.94 4.01 -8.91
N PHE A 337 18.73 4.95 -9.41
CA PHE A 337 18.23 6.12 -10.11
C PHE A 337 18.04 5.72 -11.58
N PRO A 338 16.81 5.72 -12.13
CA PRO A 338 16.50 5.11 -13.43
C PRO A 338 16.99 5.94 -14.63
N TYR A 339 18.27 6.31 -14.63
CA TYR A 339 18.92 7.02 -15.72
C TYR A 339 19.00 6.17 -17.00
N THR A 340 18.91 4.85 -16.88
CA THR A 340 18.84 3.93 -18.02
C THR A 340 17.58 4.14 -18.85
N GLU A 341 16.52 4.67 -18.22
CA GLU A 341 15.27 5.06 -18.87
C GLU A 341 15.23 6.57 -19.14
N TYR A 342 15.63 7.39 -18.16
CA TYR A 342 15.64 8.86 -18.31
C TYR A 342 16.58 9.38 -19.40
N THR A 343 17.51 8.56 -19.89
CA THR A 343 18.28 8.89 -21.10
C THR A 343 17.39 9.20 -22.31
N LYS A 344 16.17 8.66 -22.37
CA LYS A 344 15.19 8.93 -23.43
C LYS A 344 14.61 10.35 -23.38
N ILE A 345 14.72 11.06 -22.26
CA ILE A 345 14.15 12.40 -22.06
C ILE A 345 14.86 13.42 -22.93
N THR A 346 14.11 14.36 -23.51
CA THR A 346 14.69 15.44 -24.33
C THR A 346 15.43 16.47 -23.46
N ARG A 347 16.38 17.19 -24.05
CA ARG A 347 17.09 18.26 -23.34
C ARG A 347 16.14 19.31 -22.79
N GLU A 348 15.17 19.73 -23.61
CA GLU A 348 14.14 20.70 -23.22
C GLU A 348 13.34 20.25 -21.99
N ASP A 349 12.93 18.98 -21.94
CA ASP A 349 12.15 18.44 -20.83
C ASP A 349 12.98 18.34 -19.55
N SER A 350 14.25 17.91 -19.65
CA SER A 350 15.20 17.91 -18.53
C SER A 350 15.40 19.31 -17.96
N ASP A 351 15.63 20.28 -18.85
CA ASP A 351 15.81 21.69 -18.53
C ASP A 351 14.55 22.30 -17.90
N ALA A 352 13.35 21.90 -18.34
CA ALA A 352 12.07 22.30 -17.75
C ALA A 352 11.91 21.74 -16.33
N ILE A 353 12.16 20.44 -16.13
CA ILE A 353 12.10 19.78 -14.81
C ILE A 353 13.07 20.47 -13.85
N PHE A 354 14.30 20.72 -14.29
CA PHE A 354 15.30 21.41 -13.47
C PHE A 354 14.82 22.81 -13.04
N ALA A 355 14.26 23.60 -13.97
CA ALA A 355 13.71 24.91 -13.65
C ALA A 355 12.60 24.84 -12.60
N HIS A 356 11.73 23.83 -12.65
CA HIS A 356 10.72 23.59 -11.62
C HIS A 356 11.34 23.23 -10.27
N LEU A 357 12.27 22.27 -10.23
CA LEU A 357 12.94 21.86 -8.99
C LEU A 357 13.70 23.03 -8.34
N LYS A 358 14.32 23.91 -9.15
CA LYS A 358 15.01 25.11 -8.67
C LYS A 358 14.10 26.17 -8.06
N ALA A 359 12.80 26.12 -8.35
CA ALA A 359 11.80 27.04 -7.81
C ALA A 359 11.05 26.47 -6.60
N LEU A 360 11.35 25.25 -6.16
CA LEU A 360 10.76 24.67 -4.95
C LEU A 360 11.24 25.42 -3.69
N VAL A 361 10.50 25.26 -2.59
CA VAL A 361 10.96 25.71 -1.27
C VAL A 361 12.22 24.90 -0.90
N PRO A 362 13.35 25.56 -0.57
CA PRO A 362 14.54 24.87 -0.09
C PRO A 362 14.25 24.13 1.22
N VAL A 363 14.64 22.87 1.32
CA VAL A 363 14.56 22.10 2.56
C VAL A 363 15.96 21.63 2.93
N ALA A 364 16.48 22.09 4.06
CA ALA A 364 17.72 21.55 4.61
C ALA A 364 17.42 20.19 5.27
N GLN A 365 17.80 19.09 4.60
CA GLN A 365 17.62 17.74 5.10
C GLN A 365 18.86 16.90 4.81
N ASN A 366 19.63 16.61 5.87
CA ASN A 366 20.80 15.75 5.76
C ASN A 366 20.34 14.28 5.80
N ASN A 367 20.24 13.65 4.63
CA ASN A 367 19.86 12.25 4.51
C ASN A 367 21.04 11.34 4.85
N SER A 368 20.77 10.23 5.54
CA SER A 368 21.77 9.19 5.78
C SER A 368 22.36 8.68 4.45
N PRO A 369 23.66 8.35 4.40
CA PRO A 369 24.26 7.80 3.19
C PRO A 369 23.68 6.43 2.85
N SER A 370 23.61 6.11 1.57
CA SER A 370 23.29 4.76 1.08
C SER A 370 24.29 3.75 1.63
N LYS A 371 23.80 2.58 2.05
CA LYS A 371 24.61 1.45 2.50
C LYS A 371 24.62 0.42 1.37
N ILE A 372 25.67 0.45 0.57
CA ILE A 372 25.84 -0.45 -0.58
C ILE A 372 26.79 -1.55 -0.16
N ASP A 373 26.41 -2.80 -0.40
CA ASP A 373 27.16 -3.95 0.06
C ASP A 373 28.35 -4.22 -0.89
N PHE A 374 29.46 -4.72 -0.34
CA PHE A 374 30.56 -5.21 -1.17
C PHE A 374 30.10 -6.45 -1.96
N PRO A 375 30.44 -6.59 -3.26
CA PRO A 375 31.37 -5.76 -4.05
C PRO A 375 30.73 -4.57 -4.79
N TYR A 376 29.43 -4.35 -4.67
CA TYR A 376 28.69 -3.33 -5.44
C TYR A 376 29.04 -1.88 -5.05
N ASN A 377 29.62 -1.67 -3.88
CA ASN A 377 30.12 -0.37 -3.45
C ASN A 377 31.39 0.09 -4.20
N PHE A 378 32.02 -0.78 -5.00
CA PHE A 378 33.24 -0.45 -5.75
C PHE A 378 32.92 0.17 -7.13
N GLN A 379 33.08 1.50 -7.23
CA GLN A 379 32.74 2.32 -8.40
C GLN A 379 33.32 1.83 -9.76
N PRO A 380 34.55 1.29 -9.86
CA PRO A 380 35.04 0.74 -11.12
C PRO A 380 34.21 -0.43 -11.66
N LEU A 381 33.64 -1.27 -10.79
CA LEU A 381 32.72 -2.34 -11.23
C LEU A 381 31.41 -1.76 -11.77
N LEU A 382 30.92 -0.67 -11.19
CA LEU A 382 29.76 0.04 -11.72
C LEU A 382 30.07 0.66 -13.10
N SER A 383 31.26 1.22 -13.30
CA SER A 383 31.69 1.72 -14.61
C SER A 383 31.76 0.60 -15.66
N LEU A 384 32.27 -0.58 -15.29
CA LEU A 384 32.27 -1.76 -16.16
C LEU A 384 30.85 -2.22 -16.49
N TRP A 385 29.99 -2.32 -15.48
CA TRP A 385 28.58 -2.66 -15.66
C TRP A 385 27.90 -1.70 -16.65
N ARG A 386 28.17 -0.40 -16.51
CA ARG A 386 27.63 0.64 -17.40
C ARG A 386 28.11 0.46 -18.84
N ALA A 387 29.39 0.16 -19.05
CA ALA A 387 29.93 -0.06 -20.39
C ALA A 387 29.26 -1.25 -21.11
N VAL A 388 28.76 -2.24 -20.36
CA VAL A 388 28.10 -3.43 -20.91
C VAL A 388 26.59 -3.22 -21.10
N TYR A 389 25.90 -2.61 -20.13
CA TYR A 389 24.44 -2.63 -20.05
C TYR A 389 23.76 -1.29 -20.35
N PHE A 390 24.47 -0.16 -20.33
CA PHE A 390 23.86 1.15 -20.53
C PHE A 390 24.01 1.65 -21.97
N LYS A 391 22.87 1.88 -22.65
CA LYS A 391 22.78 2.46 -23.99
C LYS A 391 22.21 3.88 -23.89
N PRO A 392 23.04 4.94 -23.87
CA PRO A 392 22.54 6.31 -23.83
C PRO A 392 21.84 6.69 -25.13
N GLY A 393 20.78 7.49 -25.05
CA GLY A 393 20.14 8.07 -26.22
C GLY A 393 18.77 8.67 -25.96
N VAL A 394 18.54 9.87 -26.52
CA VAL A 394 17.23 10.54 -26.50
C VAL A 394 16.26 9.76 -27.37
N TYR A 395 14.99 9.68 -26.94
CA TYR A 395 13.93 9.06 -27.71
C TYR A 395 13.86 9.62 -29.13
N GLN A 396 13.82 8.73 -30.11
CA GLN A 396 13.65 9.08 -31.52
C GLN A 396 12.26 8.62 -31.97
N PRO A 397 11.40 9.54 -32.43
CA PRO A 397 10.09 9.17 -32.95
C PRO A 397 10.17 8.20 -34.13
N GLU A 398 9.37 7.15 -34.10
CA GLU A 398 9.19 6.23 -35.21
C GLU A 398 8.30 6.86 -36.28
N SER A 399 8.85 7.06 -37.48
CA SER A 399 8.14 7.71 -38.61
C SER A 399 6.91 6.93 -39.09
N ALA A 400 6.91 5.60 -38.92
CA ALA A 400 5.78 4.74 -39.26
C ALA A 400 4.65 4.77 -38.22
N LYS A 401 4.83 5.45 -37.08
CA LYS A 401 3.86 5.52 -35.99
C LYS A 401 3.24 6.91 -35.88
N SER A 402 2.03 6.97 -35.32
CA SER A 402 1.34 8.25 -35.10
C SER A 402 2.07 9.12 -34.07
N LYS A 403 1.79 10.42 -34.07
CA LYS A 403 2.31 11.34 -33.03
C LYS A 403 1.86 10.94 -31.62
N GLU A 404 0.60 10.51 -31.49
CA GLU A 404 0.02 10.03 -30.23
C GLU A 404 0.75 8.77 -29.73
N TRP A 405 1.03 7.81 -30.62
CA TRP A 405 1.79 6.62 -30.27
C TRP A 405 3.21 6.96 -29.81
N ASN A 406 3.92 7.81 -30.54
CA ASN A 406 5.27 8.24 -30.19
C ASN A 406 5.29 9.00 -28.86
N ARG A 407 4.27 9.80 -28.56
CA ARG A 407 4.11 10.46 -27.26
C ARG A 407 3.95 9.44 -26.13
N GLY A 408 3.13 8.40 -26.35
CA GLY A 408 2.94 7.31 -25.40
C GLY A 408 4.23 6.54 -25.13
N ALA A 409 4.93 6.15 -26.19
CA ALA A 409 6.22 5.47 -26.11
C ALA A 409 7.26 6.31 -25.34
N TYR A 410 7.38 7.60 -25.66
CA TYR A 410 8.26 8.54 -24.95
C TYR A 410 7.98 8.59 -23.44
N LEU A 411 6.71 8.67 -23.05
CA LEU A 411 6.32 8.72 -21.64
C LEU A 411 6.56 7.38 -20.94
N VAL A 412 6.21 6.25 -21.57
CA VAL A 412 6.34 4.91 -20.96
C VAL A 412 7.81 4.48 -20.83
N GLN A 413 8.63 4.74 -21.86
CA GLN A 413 10.05 4.34 -21.90
C GLN A 413 10.98 5.35 -21.21
N GLY A 414 10.58 6.63 -21.13
CA GLY A 414 11.35 7.71 -20.52
C GLY A 414 10.92 7.99 -19.09
N LEU A 415 10.20 9.09 -18.87
CA LEU A 415 9.84 9.58 -17.53
C LEU A 415 9.01 8.60 -16.70
N GLY A 416 8.11 7.84 -17.33
CA GLY A 416 7.32 6.81 -16.66
C GLY A 416 8.11 5.54 -16.36
N HIS A 417 9.30 5.38 -16.96
CA HIS A 417 10.29 4.32 -16.70
C HIS A 417 9.66 2.94 -16.46
N CYS A 418 8.65 2.55 -17.24
CA CYS A 418 7.79 1.42 -16.89
C CYS A 418 8.56 0.10 -16.90
N ASN A 419 9.53 -0.04 -17.81
CA ASN A 419 10.50 -1.15 -17.86
C ASN A 419 11.40 -1.23 -16.63
N ALA A 420 11.57 -0.16 -15.84
CA ALA A 420 12.35 -0.22 -14.61
C ALA A 420 11.76 -1.23 -13.60
N CYS A 421 10.44 -1.47 -13.67
CA CYS A 421 9.74 -2.49 -12.88
C CYS A 421 9.22 -3.64 -13.74
N HIS A 422 8.63 -3.35 -14.91
CA HIS A 422 7.99 -4.34 -15.78
C HIS A 422 8.95 -5.07 -16.73
N ALA A 423 10.22 -5.19 -16.36
CA ALA A 423 11.21 -5.95 -17.10
C ALA A 423 11.94 -6.94 -16.20
N GLU A 424 12.33 -8.08 -16.76
CA GLU A 424 13.17 -9.02 -16.06
C GLU A 424 14.58 -8.42 -15.85
N ARG A 425 15.15 -8.70 -14.68
CA ARG A 425 16.50 -8.26 -14.31
C ARG A 425 17.39 -9.46 -14.10
N ASN A 426 18.57 -9.42 -14.69
CA ASN A 426 19.59 -10.45 -14.46
C ASN A 426 20.16 -10.34 -13.02
N PRO A 427 20.97 -11.32 -12.56
CA PRO A 427 21.56 -11.28 -11.22
C PRO A 427 22.45 -10.06 -10.94
N LEU A 428 22.91 -9.34 -11.97
CA LEU A 428 23.67 -8.09 -11.86
C LEU A 428 22.78 -6.84 -11.86
N GLY A 429 21.45 -7.01 -11.83
CA GLY A 429 20.47 -5.95 -11.78
C GLY A 429 20.19 -5.27 -13.12
N ALA A 430 20.81 -5.70 -14.22
CA ALA A 430 20.57 -5.15 -15.54
C ALA A 430 19.27 -5.68 -16.14
N THR A 431 18.53 -4.78 -16.80
CA THR A 431 17.34 -5.13 -17.56
C THR A 431 17.69 -6.07 -18.71
N THR A 432 16.99 -7.18 -18.86
CA THR A 432 17.21 -8.14 -19.95
C THR A 432 16.32 -7.79 -21.14
N GLY A 433 16.94 -7.48 -22.28
CA GLY A 433 16.25 -7.08 -23.51
C GLY A 433 16.00 -5.58 -23.60
N ASP A 434 16.14 -5.01 -24.80
CA ASP A 434 15.84 -3.60 -25.06
C ASP A 434 14.32 -3.39 -24.97
N ASP A 435 13.87 -2.40 -24.18
CA ASP A 435 12.45 -2.01 -24.01
C ASP A 435 11.50 -3.15 -23.58
N ALA A 436 12.04 -4.22 -23.00
CA ALA A 436 11.28 -5.41 -22.65
C ALA A 436 10.31 -5.16 -21.49
N LEU A 437 9.02 -4.94 -21.79
CA LEU A 437 7.94 -4.87 -20.79
C LEU A 437 7.40 -6.27 -20.43
N GLY A 438 8.30 -7.26 -20.38
CA GLY A 438 8.01 -8.69 -20.22
C GLY A 438 7.70 -9.15 -18.79
N GLY A 439 7.70 -8.24 -17.82
CA GLY A 439 7.43 -8.52 -16.41
C GLY A 439 8.65 -9.07 -15.66
N GLY A 440 8.60 -8.99 -14.34
CA GLY A 440 9.73 -9.40 -13.49
C GLY A 440 9.47 -9.21 -12.00
N GLN A 441 10.29 -9.87 -11.18
CA GLN A 441 10.32 -9.60 -9.75
C GLN A 441 10.91 -8.21 -9.52
N ILE A 442 10.18 -7.33 -8.83
CA ILE A 442 10.68 -6.00 -8.50
C ILE A 442 11.76 -6.16 -7.43
N MET A 443 13.01 -5.83 -7.77
CA MET A 443 14.16 -6.02 -6.88
C MET A 443 13.96 -5.36 -5.52
N GLY A 444 14.30 -6.10 -4.46
CA GLY A 444 14.22 -5.58 -3.10
C GLY A 444 12.80 -5.37 -2.57
N SER A 445 11.80 -5.77 -3.36
CA SER A 445 10.42 -5.87 -2.92
C SER A 445 9.92 -7.29 -3.12
N ASN A 446 8.97 -7.70 -2.30
CA ASN A 446 8.25 -8.95 -2.49
C ASN A 446 7.08 -8.79 -3.47
N TRP A 447 7.14 -7.87 -4.44
CA TRP A 447 6.11 -7.69 -5.46
C TRP A 447 6.61 -8.15 -6.84
N PHE A 448 5.70 -8.72 -7.62
CA PHE A 448 5.94 -9.08 -9.01
C PHE A 448 5.27 -8.04 -9.91
N ALA A 449 6.04 -7.42 -10.81
CA ALA A 449 5.51 -6.57 -11.86
C ALA A 449 5.07 -7.48 -13.03
N PRO A 450 3.76 -7.59 -13.31
CA PRO A 450 3.30 -8.51 -14.35
C PRO A 450 3.70 -8.01 -15.73
N SER A 451 3.87 -8.91 -16.69
CA SER A 451 4.17 -8.58 -18.08
C SER A 451 3.09 -7.71 -18.70
N LEU A 452 3.48 -6.59 -19.31
CA LEU A 452 2.58 -5.73 -20.09
C LEU A 452 2.37 -6.24 -21.53
N THR A 453 3.04 -7.33 -21.89
CA THR A 453 2.94 -7.97 -23.21
C THR A 453 2.25 -9.34 -23.16
N ALA A 454 1.96 -9.88 -21.97
CA ALA A 454 1.26 -11.15 -21.83
C ALA A 454 -0.19 -10.95 -21.36
N ARG A 455 -1.15 -11.41 -22.15
CA ARG A 455 -2.60 -11.35 -21.92
C ARG A 455 -3.01 -11.91 -20.56
N MET A 456 -2.40 -13.03 -20.15
CA MET A 456 -2.67 -13.70 -18.87
C MET A 456 -2.04 -13.01 -17.66
N GLU A 457 -1.33 -11.89 -17.86
CA GLU A 457 -0.72 -11.09 -16.81
C GLU A 457 -1.27 -9.65 -16.83
N ALA A 458 -0.53 -8.66 -17.33
CA ALA A 458 -0.99 -7.26 -17.42
C ALA A 458 -1.13 -6.76 -18.87
N GLY A 459 -0.97 -7.63 -19.88
CA GLY A 459 -1.18 -7.32 -21.29
C GLY A 459 -2.54 -6.68 -21.56
N SER A 460 -2.57 -5.65 -22.40
CA SER A 460 -3.77 -4.84 -22.67
C SER A 460 -4.14 -4.75 -24.15
N ALA A 461 -3.55 -5.60 -24.98
CA ALA A 461 -3.73 -5.58 -26.44
C ALA A 461 -5.20 -5.70 -26.87
N ASP A 462 -6.03 -6.45 -26.12
CA ASP A 462 -7.45 -6.63 -26.39
C ASP A 462 -8.39 -5.64 -25.66
N TRP A 463 -7.84 -4.68 -24.91
CA TRP A 463 -8.63 -3.75 -24.10
C TRP A 463 -9.03 -2.50 -24.89
N PRO A 464 -10.17 -1.87 -24.60
CA PRO A 464 -10.45 -0.52 -25.08
C PRO A 464 -9.41 0.48 -24.54
N ILE A 465 -8.98 1.43 -25.37
CA ILE A 465 -7.98 2.45 -25.01
C ILE A 465 -8.42 3.23 -23.76
N GLU A 466 -9.70 3.58 -23.68
CA GLU A 466 -10.25 4.34 -22.55
C GLU A 466 -10.19 3.58 -21.22
N GLU A 467 -10.36 2.26 -21.22
CA GLU A 467 -10.22 1.46 -19.99
C GLU A 467 -8.76 1.38 -19.52
N ILE A 468 -7.81 1.37 -20.45
CA ILE A 468 -6.38 1.42 -20.12
C ILE A 468 -6.04 2.80 -19.53
N ALA A 469 -6.48 3.88 -20.18
CA ALA A 469 -6.27 5.24 -19.69
C ALA A 469 -6.93 5.47 -18.32
N GLN A 470 -8.14 4.93 -18.12
CA GLN A 470 -8.85 4.96 -16.83
C GLN A 470 -8.05 4.22 -15.75
N LEU A 471 -7.55 3.02 -16.04
CA LEU A 471 -6.76 2.25 -15.08
C LEU A 471 -5.48 3.01 -14.67
N LEU A 472 -4.78 3.63 -15.64
CA LEU A 472 -3.57 4.42 -15.38
C LEU A 472 -3.85 5.67 -14.53
N THR A 473 -4.96 6.36 -14.77
CA THR A 473 -5.25 7.66 -14.15
C THR A 473 -6.04 7.56 -12.85
N THR A 474 -6.82 6.49 -12.65
CA THR A 474 -7.67 6.32 -11.46
C THR A 474 -7.25 5.16 -10.56
N GLY A 475 -6.43 4.25 -11.09
CA GLY A 475 -6.02 3.02 -10.43
C GLY A 475 -7.07 1.91 -10.47
N ILE A 476 -8.22 2.12 -11.11
CA ILE A 476 -9.28 1.12 -11.23
C ILE A 476 -9.93 1.16 -12.61
N SER A 477 -10.34 0.00 -13.10
CA SER A 477 -11.20 -0.15 -14.28
C SER A 477 -12.13 -1.34 -14.06
N PRO A 478 -13.12 -1.58 -14.94
CA PRO A 478 -13.98 -2.77 -14.84
C PRO A 478 -13.20 -4.10 -14.86
N ARG A 479 -11.95 -4.10 -15.34
CA ARG A 479 -11.13 -5.31 -15.55
C ARG A 479 -9.99 -5.47 -14.55
N ALA A 480 -9.52 -4.40 -13.93
CA ALA A 480 -8.37 -4.46 -13.04
C ALA A 480 -8.35 -3.34 -12.02
N THR A 481 -7.58 -3.57 -10.96
CA THR A 481 -7.32 -2.63 -9.89
C THR A 481 -5.82 -2.61 -9.62
N MET A 482 -5.23 -1.43 -9.56
CA MET A 482 -3.83 -1.24 -9.21
C MET A 482 -3.64 -1.38 -7.71
N SER A 483 -2.61 -2.11 -7.30
CA SER A 483 -2.26 -2.34 -5.90
C SER A 483 -0.75 -2.30 -5.69
N GLY A 484 -0.32 -2.31 -4.43
CA GLY A 484 1.10 -2.31 -4.07
C GLY A 484 1.87 -1.12 -4.68
N PRO A 485 3.09 -1.33 -5.20
CA PRO A 485 3.91 -0.26 -5.80
C PRO A 485 3.23 0.44 -6.98
N MET A 486 2.36 -0.24 -7.73
CA MET A 486 1.68 0.39 -8.86
C MET A 486 0.62 1.40 -8.40
N ALA A 487 -0.02 1.16 -7.25
CA ALA A 487 -0.90 2.14 -6.64
C ALA A 487 -0.14 3.40 -6.21
N ASP A 488 1.09 3.28 -5.68
CA ASP A 488 1.95 4.43 -5.39
C ASP A 488 2.25 5.24 -6.67
N VAL A 489 2.56 4.57 -7.78
CA VAL A 489 2.85 5.21 -9.08
C VAL A 489 1.63 5.96 -9.61
N VAL A 490 0.42 5.38 -9.50
CA VAL A 490 -0.82 6.08 -9.87
C VAL A 490 -1.06 7.28 -8.96
N ARG A 491 -0.97 7.09 -7.65
CA ARG A 491 -1.25 8.12 -6.65
C ARG A 491 -0.30 9.32 -6.79
N HIS A 492 0.98 9.08 -7.00
CA HIS A 492 1.97 10.16 -7.01
C HIS A 492 2.31 10.67 -8.40
N GLY A 493 1.96 9.95 -9.49
CA GLY A 493 2.29 10.36 -10.85
C GLY A 493 1.12 10.30 -11.82
N LEU A 494 0.66 9.10 -12.18
CA LEU A 494 -0.18 8.92 -13.37
C LEU A 494 -1.56 9.56 -13.27
N GLN A 495 -2.12 9.77 -12.07
CA GLN A 495 -3.41 10.46 -11.93
C GLN A 495 -3.38 11.93 -12.40
N TYR A 496 -2.19 12.51 -12.55
CA TYR A 496 -1.99 13.89 -12.99
C TYR A 496 -1.71 14.02 -14.48
N LEU A 497 -1.73 12.91 -15.23
CA LEU A 497 -1.62 12.95 -16.68
C LEU A 497 -2.73 13.82 -17.28
N THR A 498 -2.37 14.58 -18.31
CA THR A 498 -3.38 15.16 -19.19
C THR A 498 -4.18 14.04 -19.87
N ARG A 499 -5.40 14.35 -20.32
CA ARG A 499 -6.24 13.37 -21.03
C ARG A 499 -5.50 12.82 -22.26
N GLU A 500 -4.81 13.70 -22.97
CA GLU A 500 -4.02 13.40 -24.16
C GLU A 500 -2.86 12.46 -23.84
N ASP A 501 -2.09 12.73 -22.78
CA ASP A 501 -0.95 11.88 -22.42
C ASP A 501 -1.38 10.53 -21.83
N GLY A 502 -2.46 10.50 -21.03
CA GLY A 502 -3.04 9.24 -20.53
C GLY A 502 -3.53 8.35 -21.67
N ARG A 503 -4.17 8.95 -22.67
CA ARG A 503 -4.59 8.24 -23.89
C ARG A 503 -3.40 7.81 -24.74
N ALA A 504 -2.39 8.66 -24.91
CA ALA A 504 -1.17 8.34 -25.65
C ALA A 504 -0.44 7.12 -25.04
N MET A 505 -0.27 7.09 -23.71
CA MET A 505 0.30 5.92 -23.01
C MET A 505 -0.55 4.67 -23.24
N ALA A 506 -1.89 4.79 -23.19
CA ALA A 506 -2.79 3.68 -23.47
C ALA A 506 -2.68 3.15 -24.92
N VAL A 507 -2.56 4.05 -25.91
CA VAL A 507 -2.32 3.69 -27.31
C VAL A 507 -1.02 2.91 -27.48
N TYR A 508 0.06 3.36 -26.84
CA TYR A 508 1.34 2.66 -26.88
C TYR A 508 1.25 1.28 -26.22
N LEU A 509 0.73 1.19 -24.99
CA LEU A 509 0.63 -0.06 -24.23
C LEU A 509 -0.26 -1.10 -24.93
N LYS A 510 -1.37 -0.66 -25.55
CA LYS A 510 -2.25 -1.55 -26.35
C LYS A 510 -1.53 -2.12 -27.57
N SER A 511 -0.59 -1.37 -28.15
CA SER A 511 0.10 -1.75 -29.38
C SER A 511 1.24 -2.74 -29.17
N LEU A 512 1.62 -3.01 -27.91
CA LEU A 512 2.72 -3.91 -27.61
C LEU A 512 2.44 -5.31 -28.16
N PRO A 513 3.45 -5.98 -28.75
CA PRO A 513 3.27 -7.31 -29.30
C PRO A 513 2.94 -8.30 -28.18
N GLU A 514 1.93 -9.14 -28.41
CA GLU A 514 1.59 -10.23 -27.49
C GLU A 514 2.77 -11.20 -27.43
N SER A 515 3.29 -11.43 -26.23
CA SER A 515 4.35 -12.40 -25.99
C SER A 515 3.77 -13.81 -25.85
N ALA A 516 4.57 -14.82 -26.19
CA ALA A 516 4.17 -16.21 -25.96
C ALA A 516 3.81 -16.42 -24.47
N PRO A 517 2.75 -17.17 -24.15
CA PRO A 517 2.39 -17.43 -22.76
C PRO A 517 3.56 -18.07 -22.03
N ARG A 518 4.02 -17.44 -20.92
CA ARG A 518 4.95 -18.11 -20.00
C ARG A 518 4.31 -19.43 -19.59
N ALA A 519 5.07 -20.53 -19.60
CA ALA A 519 4.58 -21.83 -19.16
C ALA A 519 4.04 -21.70 -17.72
N GLN A 520 2.71 -21.65 -17.59
CA GLN A 520 2.06 -21.56 -16.31
C GLN A 520 1.91 -22.98 -15.78
N PRO A 521 2.38 -23.28 -14.55
CA PRO A 521 2.08 -24.57 -13.95
C PRO A 521 0.56 -24.69 -13.89
N GLY A 522 0.03 -25.71 -14.57
CA GLY A 522 -1.40 -25.99 -14.61
C GLY A 522 -1.95 -26.36 -13.23
N SER A 523 -3.26 -26.57 -13.16
CA SER A 523 -3.90 -27.08 -11.96
C SER A 523 -3.22 -28.37 -11.47
N PRO A 524 -3.08 -28.56 -10.16
CA PRO A 524 -2.55 -29.81 -9.61
C PRO A 524 -3.48 -30.99 -9.99
N PRO A 525 -2.95 -32.22 -10.10
CA PRO A 525 -3.78 -33.41 -10.14
C PRO A 525 -4.74 -33.44 -8.94
N LEU A 526 -6.02 -33.76 -9.17
CA LEU A 526 -7.06 -33.81 -8.14
C LEU A 526 -6.98 -35.08 -7.28
N THR A 527 -5.85 -35.27 -6.59
CA THR A 527 -5.70 -36.32 -5.59
C THR A 527 -6.64 -36.06 -4.40
N GLU A 528 -6.95 -37.10 -3.62
CA GLU A 528 -7.78 -36.97 -2.40
C GLU A 528 -7.23 -35.87 -1.47
N GLN A 529 -5.91 -35.80 -1.32
CA GLN A 529 -5.25 -34.79 -0.49
C GLN A 529 -5.51 -33.36 -0.99
N VAL A 530 -5.43 -33.14 -2.31
CA VAL A 530 -5.70 -31.83 -2.92
C VAL A 530 -7.18 -31.46 -2.78
N GLN A 531 -8.09 -32.42 -2.94
CA GLN A 531 -9.52 -32.21 -2.72
C GLN A 531 -9.82 -31.79 -1.28
N GLN A 532 -9.20 -32.44 -0.29
CA GLN A 532 -9.31 -32.04 1.12
C GLN A 532 -8.76 -30.63 1.36
N TRP A 533 -7.64 -30.26 0.73
CA TRP A 533 -7.11 -28.91 0.81
C TRP A 533 -8.07 -27.87 0.23
N PHE A 534 -8.69 -28.15 -0.91
CA PHE A 534 -9.70 -27.27 -1.50
C PHE A 534 -10.95 -27.15 -0.62
N GLN A 535 -11.43 -28.23 0.00
CA GLN A 535 -12.55 -28.17 0.94
C GLN A 535 -12.22 -27.30 2.17
N ARG A 536 -11.00 -27.42 2.72
CA ARG A 536 -10.54 -26.54 3.82
C ARG A 536 -10.40 -25.10 3.38
N GLY A 537 -9.83 -24.86 2.19
CA GLY A 537 -9.71 -23.52 1.59
C GLY A 537 -11.08 -22.86 1.34
N ALA A 538 -12.06 -23.63 0.88
CA ALA A 538 -13.43 -23.16 0.66
C ALA A 538 -14.10 -22.68 1.96
N LYS A 539 -13.92 -23.41 3.07
CA LYS A 539 -14.44 -22.99 4.39
C LYS A 539 -13.80 -21.69 4.88
N ILE A 540 -12.50 -21.51 4.63
CA ILE A 540 -11.79 -20.26 4.96
C ILE A 540 -12.33 -19.12 4.08
N TYR A 541 -12.54 -19.37 2.79
CA TYR A 541 -13.12 -18.41 1.85
C TYR A 541 -14.52 -17.95 2.27
N GLU A 542 -15.40 -18.91 2.58
CA GLU A 542 -16.77 -18.65 3.05
C GLU A 542 -16.77 -17.75 4.30
N LYS A 543 -15.85 -18.02 5.24
CA LYS A 543 -15.76 -17.27 6.50
C LYS A 543 -15.18 -15.86 6.36
N HIS A 544 -14.26 -15.63 5.43
CA HIS A 544 -13.43 -14.42 5.45
C HIS A 544 -13.46 -13.58 4.17
N CYS A 545 -13.91 -14.15 3.04
CA CYS A 545 -13.75 -13.53 1.72
C CYS A 545 -15.09 -13.38 0.99
N GLN A 546 -16.02 -14.31 1.22
CA GLN A 546 -17.27 -14.42 0.48
C GLN A 546 -18.15 -13.17 0.60
N ASP A 547 -18.17 -12.49 1.74
CA ASP A 547 -19.03 -11.31 1.97
C ASP A 547 -18.74 -10.15 1.01
N CYS A 548 -17.51 -10.06 0.50
CA CYS A 548 -17.11 -9.04 -0.48
C CYS A 548 -16.95 -9.61 -1.89
N HIS A 549 -16.39 -10.82 -2.02
CA HIS A 549 -16.08 -11.41 -3.33
C HIS A 549 -17.19 -12.32 -3.88
N GLY A 550 -18.23 -12.60 -3.10
CA GLY A 550 -19.38 -13.42 -3.47
C GLY A 550 -19.10 -14.93 -3.44
N ALA A 551 -20.15 -15.74 -3.30
CA ALA A 551 -20.03 -17.20 -3.18
C ALA A 551 -19.40 -17.87 -4.43
N SER A 552 -19.52 -17.23 -5.59
CA SER A 552 -18.93 -17.68 -6.86
C SER A 552 -17.70 -16.86 -7.27
N GLY A 553 -17.13 -16.07 -6.36
CA GLY A 553 -15.98 -15.21 -6.67
C GLY A 553 -16.29 -14.12 -7.70
N GLN A 554 -17.56 -13.75 -7.89
CA GLN A 554 -18.00 -12.82 -8.92
C GLN A 554 -17.70 -11.35 -8.62
N GLY A 555 -17.49 -11.00 -7.33
CA GLY A 555 -17.23 -9.64 -6.87
C GLY A 555 -18.31 -8.63 -7.25
N ALA A 556 -17.93 -7.36 -7.24
CA ALA A 556 -18.69 -6.18 -7.66
C ALA A 556 -17.77 -5.27 -8.51
N PRO A 557 -17.96 -5.17 -9.83
CA PRO A 557 -17.12 -4.36 -10.71
C PRO A 557 -16.88 -2.94 -10.19
N GLY A 558 -15.63 -2.49 -10.19
CA GLY A 558 -15.24 -1.18 -9.68
C GLY A 558 -15.21 -1.04 -8.15
N ILE A 559 -15.63 -2.08 -7.41
CA ILE A 559 -15.70 -2.07 -5.94
C ILE A 559 -14.87 -3.24 -5.39
N TYR A 560 -15.39 -4.46 -5.51
CA TYR A 560 -14.72 -5.70 -5.11
C TYR A 560 -14.31 -6.48 -6.35
N PRO A 561 -13.00 -6.65 -6.61
CA PRO A 561 -12.57 -7.30 -7.84
C PRO A 561 -13.12 -8.74 -7.90
N PRO A 562 -13.60 -9.19 -9.07
CA PRO A 562 -13.92 -10.60 -9.28
C PRO A 562 -12.67 -11.43 -9.00
N LEU A 563 -12.83 -12.60 -8.40
CA LEU A 563 -11.77 -13.59 -8.24
C LEU A 563 -11.90 -14.70 -9.30
N ALA A 564 -13.12 -14.97 -9.75
CA ALA A 564 -13.37 -15.86 -10.88
C ALA A 564 -12.83 -15.23 -12.18
N GLY A 565 -12.01 -15.98 -12.91
CA GLY A 565 -11.40 -15.53 -14.18
C GLY A 565 -10.37 -14.40 -14.05
N ASN A 566 -10.03 -13.97 -12.82
CA ASN A 566 -9.14 -12.84 -12.63
C ASN A 566 -7.67 -13.25 -12.79
N ARG A 567 -7.03 -12.74 -13.83
CA ARG A 567 -5.59 -12.92 -14.10
C ARG A 567 -4.68 -12.54 -12.92
N GLY A 568 -5.11 -11.56 -12.12
CA GLY A 568 -4.45 -11.11 -10.90
C GLY A 568 -4.26 -12.22 -9.86
N VAL A 569 -5.21 -13.16 -9.77
CA VAL A 569 -5.13 -14.28 -8.83
C VAL A 569 -4.53 -15.53 -9.44
N THR A 570 -4.60 -15.73 -10.75
CA THR A 570 -4.08 -16.94 -11.42
C THR A 570 -2.63 -16.81 -11.91
N MET A 571 -2.10 -15.59 -12.05
CA MET A 571 -0.72 -15.38 -12.52
C MET A 571 0.34 -16.14 -11.70
N THR A 572 1.48 -16.39 -12.32
CA THR A 572 2.65 -17.03 -11.70
C THR A 572 3.84 -16.06 -11.76
N PRO A 573 4.52 -15.78 -10.63
CA PRO A 573 4.32 -16.35 -9.29
C PRO A 573 3.08 -15.82 -8.55
N PRO A 574 2.52 -16.57 -7.57
CA PRO A 574 1.33 -16.18 -6.80
C PRO A 574 1.58 -15.05 -5.77
N ILE A 575 2.76 -14.44 -5.79
CA ILE A 575 3.25 -13.55 -4.73
C ILE A 575 2.35 -12.33 -4.51
N ASN A 576 1.81 -11.76 -5.59
CA ASN A 576 0.91 -10.61 -5.51
C ASN A 576 -0.39 -10.97 -4.79
N ALA A 577 -0.99 -12.12 -5.10
CA ALA A 577 -2.20 -12.61 -4.43
C ALA A 577 -1.95 -12.91 -2.94
N ILE A 578 -0.80 -13.51 -2.62
CA ILE A 578 -0.37 -13.72 -1.22
C ILE A 578 -0.29 -12.38 -0.49
N ARG A 579 0.33 -11.37 -1.09
CA ARG A 579 0.49 -10.05 -0.46
C ARG A 579 -0.81 -9.30 -0.32
N SER A 580 -1.74 -9.41 -1.26
CA SER A 580 -3.08 -8.84 -1.13
C SER A 580 -3.81 -9.42 0.07
N VAL A 581 -3.76 -10.75 0.28
CA VAL A 581 -4.37 -11.39 1.46
C VAL A 581 -3.68 -10.98 2.77
N LEU A 582 -2.35 -11.00 2.80
CA LEU A 582 -1.60 -10.68 4.03
C LEU A 582 -1.75 -9.21 4.43
N ASN A 583 -1.60 -8.27 3.49
CA ASN A 583 -1.50 -6.86 3.78
C ASN A 583 -2.80 -6.09 3.57
N GLY A 584 -3.79 -6.67 2.87
CA GLY A 584 -4.97 -5.95 2.45
C GLY A 584 -4.60 -4.69 1.66
N GLY A 585 -5.37 -3.63 1.86
CA GLY A 585 -5.06 -2.30 1.34
C GLY A 585 -6.20 -1.68 0.57
N TYR A 586 -6.05 -0.39 0.29
CA TYR A 586 -6.91 0.36 -0.61
C TYR A 586 -6.21 0.53 -1.97
N PRO A 587 -6.98 0.51 -3.07
CA PRO A 587 -6.57 1.14 -4.33
C PRO A 587 -6.15 2.61 -4.11
N PRO A 588 -5.41 3.22 -5.05
CA PRO A 588 -4.99 4.60 -4.88
C PRO A 588 -6.20 5.55 -4.82
N SER A 589 -6.26 6.36 -3.77
CA SER A 589 -7.20 7.48 -3.75
C SER A 589 -6.72 8.54 -4.74
N THR A 590 -7.52 8.79 -5.78
CA THR A 590 -7.20 9.74 -6.85
C THR A 590 -8.30 10.80 -6.99
N MET A 591 -8.05 11.86 -7.76
CA MET A 591 -9.07 12.89 -8.03
C MET A 591 -10.36 12.32 -8.64
N ASN A 592 -10.23 11.28 -9.48
CA ASN A 592 -11.34 10.62 -10.18
C ASN A 592 -11.78 9.30 -9.53
N ASN A 593 -11.19 8.94 -8.38
CA ASN A 593 -11.58 7.82 -7.53
C ASN A 593 -11.19 8.14 -6.07
N PRO A 594 -11.87 9.10 -5.43
CA PRO A 594 -11.41 9.67 -4.16
C PRO A 594 -11.64 8.74 -2.96
N ARG A 595 -12.59 7.81 -3.06
CA ARG A 595 -13.03 6.92 -1.96
C ARG A 595 -13.08 5.45 -2.40
N PRO A 596 -11.94 4.85 -2.76
CA PRO A 596 -11.91 3.44 -3.15
C PRO A 596 -12.28 2.53 -1.97
N TYR A 597 -12.72 1.31 -2.29
CA TYR A 597 -13.06 0.27 -1.31
C TYR A 597 -11.81 -0.52 -0.91
N GLY A 598 -11.71 -0.88 0.37
CA GLY A 598 -10.53 -1.54 0.92
C GLY A 598 -10.67 -3.06 1.06
N MET A 599 -9.53 -3.75 1.07
CA MET A 599 -9.42 -5.15 1.49
C MET A 599 -8.81 -5.22 2.90
N PRO A 600 -9.39 -5.99 3.85
CA PRO A 600 -8.84 -6.14 5.19
C PRO A 600 -7.51 -6.94 5.18
N PRO A 601 -6.54 -6.59 6.05
CA PRO A 601 -5.30 -7.36 6.19
C PRO A 601 -5.51 -8.63 7.02
N PHE A 602 -5.16 -9.80 6.48
CA PHE A 602 -5.30 -11.09 7.19
C PHE A 602 -4.01 -11.61 7.81
N ALA A 603 -2.90 -10.88 7.73
CA ALA A 603 -1.62 -11.33 8.27
C ALA A 603 -1.67 -11.76 9.76
N GLN A 604 -2.51 -11.13 10.58
CA GLN A 604 -2.64 -11.49 12.00
C GLN A 604 -3.77 -12.50 12.28
N ALA A 605 -4.72 -12.64 11.35
CA ALA A 605 -5.92 -13.46 11.53
C ALA A 605 -5.78 -14.88 10.97
N LEU A 606 -4.98 -15.05 9.91
CA LEU A 606 -4.77 -16.33 9.25
C LEU A 606 -3.32 -16.79 9.39
N ARG A 607 -3.13 -18.07 9.69
CA ARG A 607 -1.82 -18.72 9.65
C ARG A 607 -1.38 -18.99 8.21
N ASP A 608 -0.11 -19.27 8.01
CA ASP A 608 0.46 -19.47 6.67
C ASP A 608 -0.14 -20.66 5.92
N ASP A 609 -0.48 -21.73 6.64
CA ASP A 609 -1.18 -22.88 6.08
C ASP A 609 -2.59 -22.49 5.62
N GLU A 610 -3.30 -21.65 6.37
CA GLU A 610 -4.64 -21.19 6.03
C GLU A 610 -4.63 -20.27 4.80
N VAL A 611 -3.67 -19.33 4.73
CA VAL A 611 -3.47 -18.46 3.56
C VAL A 611 -3.13 -19.30 2.32
N ALA A 612 -2.26 -20.30 2.46
CA ALA A 612 -1.91 -21.21 1.37
C ALA A 612 -3.13 -22.02 0.88
N LEU A 613 -3.95 -22.52 1.80
CA LEU A 613 -5.16 -23.29 1.47
C LEU A 613 -6.22 -22.43 0.76
N VAL A 614 -6.55 -21.24 1.29
CA VAL A 614 -7.58 -20.38 0.69
C VAL A 614 -7.14 -19.86 -0.68
N LEU A 615 -5.88 -19.48 -0.86
CA LEU A 615 -5.38 -19.05 -2.17
C LEU A 615 -5.31 -20.20 -3.16
N SER A 616 -4.94 -21.40 -2.73
CA SER A 616 -4.95 -22.59 -3.58
C SER A 616 -6.36 -22.91 -4.08
N TYR A 617 -7.37 -22.77 -3.22
CA TYR A 617 -8.77 -22.89 -3.58
C TYR A 617 -9.20 -21.79 -4.57
N ILE A 618 -9.01 -20.51 -4.26
CA ILE A 618 -9.35 -19.38 -5.14
C ILE A 618 -8.74 -19.55 -6.54
N ARG A 619 -7.48 -19.98 -6.60
CA ARG A 619 -6.72 -20.22 -7.84
C ARG A 619 -7.21 -21.40 -8.69
N ASN A 620 -8.10 -22.23 -8.14
CA ASN A 620 -8.63 -23.42 -8.81
C ASN A 620 -10.17 -23.53 -8.73
N ALA A 621 -10.86 -22.49 -8.24
CA ALA A 621 -12.30 -22.40 -8.16
C ALA A 621 -12.88 -21.61 -9.35
N TRP A 622 -14.17 -21.82 -9.65
CA TRP A 622 -14.92 -21.02 -10.64
C TRP A 622 -14.29 -20.97 -12.04
N GLY A 623 -13.63 -22.07 -12.45
CA GLY A 623 -12.95 -22.16 -13.74
C GLY A 623 -11.51 -21.65 -13.75
N ASN A 624 -11.01 -21.11 -12.64
CA ASN A 624 -9.59 -20.78 -12.49
C ASN A 624 -8.74 -22.05 -12.56
N ARG A 625 -7.55 -21.93 -13.16
CA ARG A 625 -6.57 -23.02 -13.27
C ARG A 625 -5.17 -22.49 -13.05
N ALA A 626 -4.60 -22.76 -11.88
CA ALA A 626 -3.24 -22.33 -11.56
C ALA A 626 -2.60 -23.20 -10.48
N SER A 627 -1.29 -23.06 -10.32
CA SER A 627 -0.49 -23.75 -9.31
C SER A 627 -1.04 -23.55 -7.89
N LEU A 628 -0.83 -24.55 -7.03
CA LEU A 628 -1.02 -24.42 -5.59
C LEU A 628 -0.12 -23.34 -5.00
N VAL A 629 -0.56 -22.77 -3.88
CA VAL A 629 0.25 -21.92 -3.01
C VAL A 629 0.74 -22.74 -1.84
N THR A 630 2.04 -22.63 -1.51
CA THR A 630 2.65 -23.38 -0.41
C THR A 630 2.82 -22.49 0.83
N LYS A 631 2.85 -23.13 2.01
CA LYS A 631 3.18 -22.46 3.28
C LYS A 631 4.51 -21.69 3.17
N ALA A 632 5.53 -22.27 2.56
CA ALA A 632 6.84 -21.64 2.41
C ALA A 632 6.80 -20.37 1.53
N GLN A 633 5.93 -20.32 0.52
CA GLN A 633 5.73 -19.10 -0.26
C GLN A 633 5.08 -17.99 0.57
N VAL A 634 4.12 -18.34 1.44
CA VAL A 634 3.48 -17.39 2.35
C VAL A 634 4.47 -16.88 3.40
N ASP A 635 5.24 -17.78 4.01
CA ASP A 635 6.24 -17.48 5.03
C ASP A 635 7.31 -16.50 4.51
N ARG A 636 7.92 -16.77 3.35
CA ARG A 636 8.85 -15.83 2.70
C ARG A 636 8.23 -14.47 2.40
N SER A 637 6.92 -14.44 2.12
CA SER A 637 6.20 -13.19 1.88
C SER A 637 6.05 -12.36 3.16
N ARG A 638 6.14 -12.99 4.33
CA ARG A 638 6.17 -12.36 5.66
C ARG A 638 7.54 -11.95 6.15
N GLU A 639 8.62 -12.47 5.58
CA GLU A 639 10.00 -12.10 5.93
C GLU A 639 10.47 -10.84 5.20
N GLY A 640 10.12 -10.65 3.91
CA GLY A 640 10.41 -9.42 3.15
C GLY A 640 9.43 -8.28 3.46
N ILE A 641 9.13 -8.16 4.74
CA ILE A 641 8.18 -7.25 5.36
C ILE A 641 8.97 -6.23 6.19
N HIS A 642 10.17 -6.51 6.68
CA HIS A 642 10.91 -5.64 7.61
C HIS A 642 11.03 -4.16 7.22
#